data_AF-A0A847YTJ1-F1
#
_entry.id   AF-A0A847YTJ1-F1
#
_cell.length_a   1.000
_cell.length_b   1.000
_cell.length_c   1.000
_cell.angle_alpha   90.00
_cell.angle_beta   90.00
_cell.angle_gamma   90.00
#
_symmetry.space_group_name_H-M   'P 1'
#
loop_
_entity.id
_entity.type
_entity.pdbx_description
1 polymer ?
#
loop_
_entity_poly.entity_id
_entity_poly.type
_entity_poly.pdbx_seq_one_letter_code
_entity_poly.pdbx_strand_id
1 'polypeptide(L)'
;GKPLNKYLLNIVNQITGKKYKSLFNVPLNEIEAAFRAKQIQLLGEVPLNTTPDPTGKSLALSEIASTHIYPLLDSMQEMYKAELPNHKVLKLSDIPEQYQADIRKYIEQVKGDMASTKLVSQKWGEEMRDTTLLNYNKRTGFDEFLSYFFPYSFWYTHSMMNWASRMVQKPAIIALYYRYREMQKRMERDGIPQRLKGKIRIPAAYLPDWMGGGYWIDPMKQLFPFAQFTDPYNSQVQQANSLKYETYKVLSDMVDQDLITEEEATLAKENQSGDIWEQAYAQAVNESDLSDPISLASMMMTPAMYLTVPYYLAKGTPEKISPTPLLKSSQAVKTALQETPFEAIGNLVGTLGEPERLIRKGMGLTEGTALFGEYGDYYVDRQLANMVADGEASLDDAERAMINRTGDTYLQAVNRVKQEVSLKVPGILPIMAAKGGATAPEVASALFFGLFPGGLLPEGELEYLELKDEYNAAWEKYKLGDKQALTEFYDKYPVFQARSALNDEPEDRMRNFLVGDIWDRYMALDSINRGEVANQLGQEFEDRFLNKETRDMDSISLETLAKWAMALGSAPLQTEEFQDVENNTTLDLWNSDTAAAYTAYQEERNAMFPNWYAVQQNYYNLPKNKRGAYLKSHPELSEYWTWKREYIANNPVIQPILASQSAENDIPSTQKGGLTQEELAQMPEELYPQLMSYFMLGTDLGPGAWTYLYYLWENAGQPYGDLNDWIENEFKPSLMGN
;
A
#
# COMPACT_ATOMS: atom_id res chain seq x y z
N GLY A 1 35.36 -36.57 23.26
CA GLY A 1 35.58 -35.27 22.61
C GLY A 1 36.44 -34.40 23.51
N LYS A 2 37.44 -33.70 22.97
CA LYS A 2 38.11 -32.63 23.73
C LYS A 2 37.12 -31.44 23.83
N PRO A 3 37.00 -30.75 24.98
CA PRO A 3 36.08 -29.63 25.11
C PRO A 3 36.44 -28.53 24.11
N LEU A 4 35.44 -28.02 23.39
CA LEU A 4 35.53 -26.99 22.33
C LEU A 4 36.46 -25.82 22.71
N ASN A 5 36.44 -25.42 23.98
CA ASN A 5 37.29 -24.38 24.55
C ASN A 5 38.79 -24.64 24.40
N LYS A 6 39.24 -25.90 24.47
CA LYS A 6 40.66 -26.26 24.36
C LYS A 6 41.14 -26.27 22.90
N TYR A 7 40.22 -26.55 21.96
CA TYR A 7 40.49 -26.47 20.54
C TYR A 7 40.56 -25.01 20.07
N LEU A 8 39.57 -24.19 20.45
CA LEU A 8 39.55 -22.76 20.16
C LEU A 8 40.73 -22.03 20.81
N LEU A 9 41.11 -22.37 22.05
CA LEU A 9 42.30 -21.78 22.70
C LEU A 9 43.60 -22.12 21.93
N ASN A 10 43.71 -23.33 21.37
CA ASN A 10 44.86 -23.70 20.55
C ASN A 10 44.91 -22.90 19.24
N ILE A 11 43.75 -22.69 18.60
CA ILE A 11 43.66 -21.85 17.39
C ILE A 11 44.04 -20.41 17.70
N VAL A 12 43.51 -19.85 18.78
CA VAL A 12 43.84 -18.48 19.22
C VAL A 12 45.33 -18.35 19.53
N ASN A 13 45.93 -19.33 20.19
CA ASN A 13 47.37 -19.34 20.46
C ASN A 13 48.22 -19.44 19.17
N GLN A 14 47.72 -20.14 18.15
CA GLN A 14 48.37 -20.23 16.83
C GLN A 14 48.21 -18.96 15.99
N ILE A 15 47.07 -18.28 16.09
CA ILE A 15 46.80 -17.05 15.32
C ILE A 15 47.56 -15.87 15.92
N THR A 16 47.54 -15.73 17.25
CA THR A 16 48.20 -14.64 17.98
C THR A 16 49.69 -14.87 18.24
N GLY A 17 50.17 -16.11 18.12
CA GLY A 17 51.56 -16.49 18.44
C GLY A 17 51.90 -16.48 19.94
N LYS A 18 50.92 -16.18 20.81
CA LYS A 18 51.07 -16.12 22.27
C LYS A 18 50.33 -17.29 22.94
N LYS A 19 50.82 -17.77 24.08
CA LYS A 19 50.19 -18.88 24.80
C LYS A 19 49.26 -18.37 25.90
N TYR A 20 47.96 -18.36 25.60
CA TYR A 20 46.90 -18.14 26.56
C TYR A 20 46.50 -19.46 27.23
N LYS A 21 46.23 -19.38 28.54
CA LYS A 21 45.79 -20.52 29.37
C LYS A 21 44.26 -20.70 29.37
N SER A 22 43.52 -19.69 28.93
CA SER A 22 42.04 -19.66 28.85
C SER A 22 41.60 -18.66 27.78
N LEU A 23 40.46 -18.92 27.12
CA LEU A 23 39.85 -18.01 26.15
C LEU A 23 39.43 -16.68 26.78
N PHE A 24 39.10 -16.68 28.07
CA PHE A 24 38.73 -15.48 28.83
C PHE A 24 39.90 -14.51 29.07
N ASN A 25 41.13 -14.95 28.83
CA ASN A 25 42.34 -14.15 29.07
C ASN A 25 42.92 -13.58 27.77
N VAL A 26 42.20 -13.70 26.65
CA VAL A 26 42.67 -13.25 25.35
C VAL A 26 42.12 -11.84 25.09
N PRO A 27 42.96 -10.81 24.99
CA PRO A 27 42.51 -9.47 24.64
C PRO A 27 41.95 -9.43 23.21
N LEU A 28 40.71 -8.96 23.04
CA LEU A 28 39.99 -8.97 21.76
C LEU A 28 40.74 -8.18 20.67
N ASN A 29 41.37 -7.07 21.05
CA ASN A 29 42.21 -6.23 20.20
C ASN A 29 43.44 -6.97 19.64
N GLU A 30 44.01 -7.93 20.37
CA GLU A 30 45.12 -8.75 19.87
C GLU A 30 44.65 -9.83 18.88
N ILE A 31 43.43 -10.36 19.04
CA ILE A 31 42.83 -11.28 18.07
C ILE A 31 42.56 -10.54 16.77
N GLU A 32 41.94 -9.36 16.85
CA GLU A 32 41.64 -8.54 15.68
C GLU A 32 42.90 -8.06 14.95
N ALA A 33 43.93 -7.65 15.69
CA ALA A 33 45.22 -7.28 15.10
C ALA A 33 45.91 -8.47 14.42
N ALA A 34 45.85 -9.67 15.01
CA ALA A 34 46.42 -10.89 14.42
C ALA A 34 45.63 -11.37 13.18
N PHE A 35 44.30 -11.19 13.17
CA PHE A 35 43.46 -11.47 11.99
C PHE A 35 43.66 -10.44 10.88
N ARG A 36 43.88 -9.16 11.20
CA ARG A 36 44.20 -8.13 10.21
C ARG A 36 45.62 -8.28 9.64
N ALA A 37 46.60 -8.64 10.48
CA ALA A 37 47.98 -8.86 10.07
C ALA A 37 48.15 -10.14 9.23
N LYS A 38 47.34 -11.17 9.50
CA LYS A 38 47.15 -12.30 8.59
C LYS A 38 46.00 -11.99 7.64
N GLN A 39 46.19 -11.05 6.72
CA GLN A 39 45.39 -10.98 5.51
C GLN A 39 45.37 -12.40 4.90
N ILE A 40 44.26 -13.11 5.11
CA ILE A 40 43.94 -14.28 4.33
C ILE A 40 43.82 -13.73 2.92
N GLN A 41 44.80 -14.03 2.07
CA GLN A 41 44.58 -13.95 0.62
C GLN A 41 43.26 -14.67 0.37
N LEU A 42 42.25 -13.90 -0.06
CA LEU A 42 41.03 -14.45 -0.62
C LEU A 42 41.47 -15.48 -1.67
N LEU A 43 41.33 -16.75 -1.30
CA LEU A 43 41.74 -17.87 -2.13
C LEU A 43 40.86 -17.87 -3.39
N GLY A 44 41.44 -17.42 -4.50
CA GLY A 44 41.02 -17.72 -5.86
C GLY A 44 40.05 -16.73 -6.50
N GLU A 45 40.57 -15.75 -7.24
CA GLU A 45 39.90 -15.27 -8.44
C GLU A 45 39.84 -16.45 -9.42
N VAL A 46 38.65 -17.02 -9.58
CA VAL A 46 38.39 -18.06 -10.57
C VAL A 46 37.50 -17.43 -11.64
N PRO A 47 37.95 -17.32 -12.91
CA PRO A 47 37.16 -16.73 -13.98
C PRO A 47 35.81 -17.43 -14.16
N LEU A 48 34.81 -16.67 -14.61
CA LEU A 48 33.53 -17.26 -15.04
C LEU A 48 33.80 -18.36 -16.08
N ASN A 49 33.06 -19.47 -15.97
CA ASN A 49 33.13 -20.70 -16.76
C ASN A 49 34.06 -21.83 -16.30
N THR A 50 34.53 -21.82 -15.05
CA THR A 50 35.20 -22.98 -14.45
C THR A 50 34.52 -23.44 -13.15
N THR A 51 34.34 -24.75 -13.00
CA THR A 51 33.88 -25.37 -11.75
C THR A 51 34.95 -25.17 -10.67
N PRO A 52 34.57 -24.75 -9.45
CA PRO A 52 35.52 -24.62 -8.36
C PRO A 52 36.12 -25.98 -8.05
N ASP A 53 37.45 -26.09 -7.99
CA ASP A 53 38.12 -27.30 -7.51
C ASP A 53 37.70 -27.54 -6.05
N PRO A 54 36.89 -28.58 -5.78
CA PRO A 54 36.51 -28.95 -4.42
C PRO A 54 37.79 -29.24 -3.65
N THR A 55 38.05 -28.48 -2.57
CA THR A 55 39.13 -28.72 -1.61
C THR A 55 39.47 -30.20 -1.52
N GLY A 56 40.69 -30.58 -1.94
CA GLY A 56 41.07 -31.95 -2.31
C GLY A 56 40.79 -33.06 -1.29
N LYS A 57 40.35 -32.76 -0.06
CA LYS A 57 39.86 -33.75 0.91
C LYS A 57 38.45 -34.27 0.62
N SER A 58 37.51 -33.45 0.15
CA SER A 58 36.14 -33.91 -0.11
C SER A 58 36.03 -34.62 -1.47
N LEU A 59 36.78 -34.15 -2.47
CA LEU A 59 36.97 -34.88 -3.72
C LEU A 59 37.73 -36.17 -3.48
N ALA A 60 38.86 -36.16 -2.75
CA ALA A 60 39.54 -37.42 -2.43
C ALA A 60 38.66 -38.38 -1.62
N LEU A 61 37.82 -37.92 -0.68
CA LEU A 61 36.90 -38.80 0.03
C LEU A 61 35.76 -39.32 -0.85
N SER A 62 35.25 -38.49 -1.76
CA SER A 62 34.22 -38.90 -2.74
C SER A 62 34.79 -39.82 -3.81
N GLU A 63 36.02 -39.59 -4.26
CA GLU A 63 36.76 -40.37 -5.24
C GLU A 63 37.26 -41.67 -4.61
N ILE A 64 37.74 -41.66 -3.36
CA ILE A 64 37.99 -42.89 -2.59
C ILE A 64 36.67 -43.64 -2.39
N ALA A 65 35.57 -42.96 -2.09
CA ALA A 65 34.28 -43.60 -1.96
C ALA A 65 33.79 -44.21 -3.28
N SER A 66 33.86 -43.49 -4.41
CA SER A 66 33.36 -43.95 -5.71
C SER A 66 34.30 -44.88 -6.46
N THR A 67 35.61 -44.78 -6.22
CA THR A 67 36.64 -45.55 -6.95
C THR A 67 37.12 -46.75 -6.15
N HIS A 68 37.04 -46.68 -4.81
CA HIS A 68 37.52 -47.76 -3.95
C HIS A 68 36.46 -48.35 -3.03
N ILE A 69 35.54 -47.57 -2.45
CA ILE A 69 34.58 -48.11 -1.47
C ILE A 69 33.33 -48.69 -2.13
N TYR A 70 32.66 -47.97 -3.04
CA TYR A 70 31.47 -48.46 -3.74
C TYR A 70 31.78 -49.64 -4.65
N PRO A 71 32.85 -49.64 -5.47
CA PRO A 71 33.22 -50.82 -6.26
C PRO A 71 33.63 -51.99 -5.39
N LEU A 72 34.27 -51.75 -4.23
CA LEU A 72 34.57 -52.82 -3.28
C LEU A 72 33.29 -53.37 -2.66
N LEU A 73 32.35 -52.53 -2.22
CA LEU A 73 31.06 -52.95 -1.66
C LEU A 73 30.18 -53.65 -2.69
N ASP A 74 30.15 -53.17 -3.93
CA ASP A 74 29.45 -53.80 -5.04
C ASP A 74 30.12 -55.12 -5.41
N SER A 75 31.45 -55.19 -5.46
CA SER A 75 32.17 -56.45 -5.66
C SER A 75 31.97 -57.43 -4.50
N MET A 76 31.88 -56.94 -3.26
CA MET A 76 31.55 -57.75 -2.09
C MET A 76 30.10 -58.23 -2.14
N GLN A 77 29.18 -57.40 -2.61
CA GLN A 77 27.77 -57.76 -2.78
C GLN A 77 27.57 -58.73 -3.95
N GLU A 78 28.30 -58.56 -5.05
CA GLU A 78 28.30 -59.48 -6.19
C GLU A 78 29.01 -60.79 -5.86
N MET A 79 30.15 -60.77 -5.17
CA MET A 79 30.78 -61.98 -4.63
C MET A 79 29.84 -62.68 -3.65
N TYR A 80 29.21 -61.95 -2.74
CA TYR A 80 28.24 -62.52 -1.79
C TYR A 80 27.00 -63.09 -2.48
N LYS A 81 26.49 -62.45 -3.55
CA LYS A 81 25.37 -62.95 -4.37
C LYS A 81 25.77 -64.13 -5.26
N ALA A 82 26.99 -64.15 -5.78
CA ALA A 82 27.54 -65.23 -6.60
C ALA A 82 27.95 -66.46 -5.76
N GLU A 83 28.35 -66.25 -4.51
CA GLU A 83 28.69 -67.32 -3.55
C GLU A 83 27.50 -67.78 -2.70
N LEU A 84 26.39 -67.02 -2.66
CA LEU A 84 25.16 -67.40 -1.96
C LEU A 84 24.64 -68.81 -2.35
N PRO A 85 24.68 -69.25 -3.63
CA PRO A 85 24.22 -70.58 -4.04
C PRO A 85 25.18 -71.73 -3.67
N ASN A 86 26.46 -71.45 -3.37
CA ASN A 86 27.53 -72.44 -3.18
C ASN A 86 28.14 -72.40 -1.77
N HIS A 87 27.32 -72.35 -0.73
CA HIS A 87 27.78 -72.35 0.66
C HIS A 87 28.60 -73.62 1.01
N LYS A 88 29.93 -73.52 0.92
CA LYS A 88 30.83 -74.15 1.90
C LYS A 88 31.35 -73.03 2.78
N VAL A 89 30.84 -72.96 4.00
CA VAL A 89 31.41 -72.11 5.05
C VAL A 89 32.89 -72.49 5.16
N LEU A 90 33.80 -71.57 4.80
CA LEU A 90 35.23 -71.75 4.99
C LEU A 90 35.47 -72.02 6.47
N LYS A 91 35.78 -73.27 6.82
CA LYS A 91 36.11 -73.61 8.20
C LYS A 91 37.57 -73.24 8.41
N LEU A 92 37.88 -72.70 9.58
CA LEU A 92 39.25 -72.35 9.96
C LEU A 92 40.22 -73.55 9.84
N SER A 93 39.68 -74.78 9.89
CA SER A 93 40.37 -76.04 9.66
C SER A 93 40.87 -76.25 8.23
N ASP A 94 40.30 -75.53 7.25
CA ASP A 94 40.56 -75.73 5.83
C ASP A 94 41.71 -74.84 5.32
N ILE A 95 42.26 -74.01 6.21
CA ILE A 95 43.38 -73.10 5.97
C ILE A 95 44.67 -73.76 6.50
N PRO A 96 45.81 -73.69 5.78
CA PRO A 96 47.07 -74.26 6.27
C PRO A 96 47.44 -73.74 7.67
N GLU A 97 47.90 -74.63 8.57
CA GLU A 97 48.16 -74.34 9.99
C GLU A 97 49.02 -73.09 10.22
N GLN A 98 49.96 -72.82 9.32
CA GLN A 98 50.85 -71.66 9.36
C GLN A 98 50.10 -70.31 9.37
N TYR A 99 48.93 -70.21 8.74
CA TYR A 99 48.16 -68.97 8.61
C TYR A 99 46.96 -68.88 9.55
N GLN A 100 46.61 -69.98 10.23
CA GLN A 100 45.44 -70.02 11.11
C GLN A 100 45.57 -69.11 12.34
N ALA A 101 46.80 -68.93 12.86
CA ALA A 101 47.06 -68.05 14.01
C ALA A 101 46.88 -66.57 13.63
N ASP A 102 47.43 -66.17 12.49
CA ASP A 102 47.32 -64.80 11.98
C ASP A 102 45.89 -64.45 11.58
N ILE A 103 45.15 -65.41 11.00
CA ILE A 103 43.74 -65.23 10.66
C ILE A 103 42.86 -65.17 11.90
N ARG A 104 43.14 -65.96 12.96
CA ARG A 104 42.44 -65.81 14.25
C ARG A 104 42.68 -64.43 14.85
N LYS A 105 43.93 -63.97 14.86
CA LYS A 105 44.31 -62.64 15.34
C LYS A 105 43.62 -61.53 14.54
N TYR A 106 43.57 -61.65 13.22
CA TYR A 106 42.85 -60.73 12.35
C TYR A 106 41.34 -60.78 12.58
N ILE A 107 40.73 -61.95 12.73
CA ILE A 107 39.29 -62.10 13.03
C ILE A 107 38.95 -61.51 14.40
N GLU A 108 39.79 -61.69 15.42
CA GLU A 108 39.62 -61.06 16.73
C GLU A 108 39.75 -59.54 16.66
N GLN A 109 40.72 -59.05 15.89
CA GLN A 109 40.88 -57.62 15.64
C GLN A 109 39.67 -57.05 14.89
N VAL A 110 39.22 -57.68 13.81
CA VAL A 110 38.02 -57.29 13.05
C VAL A 110 36.77 -57.37 13.91
N LYS A 111 36.62 -58.37 14.79
CA LYS A 111 35.49 -58.44 15.73
C LYS A 111 35.49 -57.29 16.74
N GLY A 112 36.67 -56.93 17.27
CA GLY A 112 36.82 -55.75 18.14
C GLY A 112 36.55 -54.44 17.40
N ASP A 113 37.11 -54.29 16.20
CA ASP A 113 36.95 -53.13 15.33
C ASP A 113 35.52 -53.01 14.82
N MET A 114 34.81 -54.10 14.56
CA MET A 114 33.41 -54.10 14.11
C MET A 114 32.46 -53.62 15.22
N ALA A 115 32.69 -53.98 16.47
CA ALA A 115 31.89 -53.44 17.59
C ALA A 115 32.10 -51.94 17.76
N SER A 116 33.36 -51.48 17.66
CA SER A 116 33.68 -50.04 17.73
C SER A 116 33.15 -49.27 16.52
N THR A 117 33.27 -49.83 15.31
CA THR A 117 32.76 -49.27 14.06
C THR A 117 31.24 -49.19 14.08
N LYS A 118 30.55 -50.23 14.56
CA LYS A 118 29.09 -50.22 14.75
C LYS A 118 28.67 -49.12 15.71
N LEU A 119 29.37 -48.95 16.83
CA LEU A 119 29.09 -47.88 17.80
C LEU A 119 29.33 -46.49 17.19
N VAL A 120 30.41 -46.30 16.43
CA VAL A 120 30.70 -45.03 15.74
C VAL A 120 29.65 -44.75 14.67
N SER A 121 29.23 -45.75 13.88
CA SER A 121 28.18 -45.61 12.88
C SER A 121 26.81 -45.33 13.49
N GLN A 122 26.47 -45.97 14.61
CA GLN A 122 25.24 -45.67 15.36
C GLN A 122 25.26 -44.24 15.90
N LYS A 123 26.38 -43.82 16.53
CA LYS A 123 26.53 -42.44 17.01
C LYS A 123 26.54 -41.41 15.89
N TRP A 124 27.13 -41.74 14.75
CA TRP A 124 27.10 -40.91 13.55
C TRP A 124 25.67 -40.78 12.99
N GLY A 125 24.91 -41.88 12.96
CA GLY A 125 23.51 -41.88 12.56
C GLY A 125 22.62 -41.11 13.53
N GLU A 126 22.82 -41.27 14.84
CA GLU A 126 22.15 -40.50 15.89
C GLU A 126 22.48 -39.01 15.78
N GLU A 127 23.75 -38.65 15.57
CA GLU A 127 24.18 -37.26 15.39
C GLU A 127 23.58 -36.66 14.11
N MET A 128 23.59 -37.40 13.00
CA MET A 128 23.02 -36.95 11.74
C MET A 128 21.50 -36.75 11.86
N ARG A 129 20.81 -37.67 12.54
CA ARG A 129 19.39 -37.55 12.86
C ARG A 129 19.11 -36.34 13.74
N ASP A 130 19.83 -36.21 14.86
CA ASP A 130 19.64 -35.12 15.83
C ASP A 130 19.99 -33.75 15.22
N THR A 131 20.99 -33.69 14.33
CA THR A 131 21.36 -32.47 13.58
C THR A 131 20.32 -32.08 12.52
N THR A 132 19.53 -33.05 12.04
CA THR A 132 18.55 -32.84 10.96
C THR A 132 17.15 -32.60 11.49
N LEU A 133 16.71 -33.37 12.48
CA LEU A 133 15.34 -33.32 13.04
C LEU A 133 15.24 -32.54 14.35
N LEU A 134 16.38 -32.17 14.94
CA LEU A 134 16.50 -31.62 16.29
C LEU A 134 16.01 -32.60 17.37
N ASN A 135 16.68 -32.61 18.51
CA ASN A 135 16.31 -33.50 19.61
C ASN A 135 15.70 -32.70 20.76
N TYR A 136 14.37 -32.59 20.77
CA TYR A 136 13.62 -31.85 21.80
C TYR A 136 13.74 -32.43 23.22
N ASN A 137 14.31 -33.62 23.38
CA ASN A 137 14.61 -34.20 24.70
C ASN A 137 15.97 -33.74 25.25
N LYS A 138 16.80 -33.07 24.45
CA LYS A 138 18.12 -32.53 24.84
C LYS A 138 18.05 -31.02 25.11
N ARG A 139 16.98 -30.55 25.78
CA ARG A 139 16.89 -29.14 26.20
C ARG A 139 17.89 -28.85 27.32
N THR A 140 18.52 -27.69 27.24
CA THR A 140 19.43 -27.15 28.26
C THR A 140 18.68 -26.14 29.14
N GLY A 141 19.23 -25.79 30.31
CA GLY A 141 18.61 -24.76 31.17
C GLY A 141 18.53 -23.37 30.51
N PHE A 142 19.37 -23.09 29.52
CA PHE A 142 19.26 -21.89 28.69
C PHE A 142 18.02 -21.94 27.77
N ASP A 143 17.68 -23.12 27.25
CA ASP A 143 16.49 -23.32 26.43
C ASP A 143 15.21 -23.20 27.25
N GLU A 144 15.20 -23.68 28.50
CA GLU A 144 14.07 -23.50 29.41
C GLU A 144 13.83 -22.03 29.73
N PHE A 145 14.89 -21.28 30.00
CA PHE A 145 14.82 -19.83 30.23
C PHE A 145 14.33 -19.07 28.99
N LEU A 146 14.90 -19.34 27.81
CA LEU A 146 14.47 -18.71 26.57
C LEU A 146 13.03 -19.10 26.20
N SER A 147 12.61 -20.34 26.46
CA SER A 147 11.25 -20.82 26.17
C SER A 147 10.18 -20.10 26.99
N TYR A 148 10.55 -19.54 28.15
CA TYR A 148 9.66 -18.66 28.90
C TYR A 148 9.32 -17.41 28.07
N PHE A 149 10.31 -16.69 27.58
CA PHE A 149 10.08 -15.46 26.81
C PHE A 149 9.69 -15.72 25.34
N PHE A 150 10.15 -16.84 24.76
CA PHE A 150 10.03 -17.20 23.34
C PHE A 150 9.68 -18.70 23.21
N PRO A 151 8.38 -19.07 23.20
CA PRO A 151 7.94 -20.46 23.34
C PRO A 151 8.48 -21.44 22.30
N TYR A 152 8.84 -20.95 21.10
CA TYR A 152 9.34 -21.76 19.99
C TYR A 152 10.85 -21.56 19.71
N SER A 153 11.58 -20.91 20.63
CA SER A 153 13.01 -20.59 20.48
C SER A 153 13.92 -21.82 20.33
N PHE A 154 13.53 -23.00 20.83
CA PHE A 154 14.34 -24.21 20.75
C PHE A 154 14.67 -24.60 19.30
N TRP A 155 13.65 -24.65 18.43
CA TRP A 155 13.86 -25.00 17.03
C TRP A 155 14.80 -24.00 16.35
N TYR A 156 14.58 -22.71 16.62
CA TYR A 156 15.31 -21.61 16.01
C TYR A 156 16.79 -21.58 16.41
N THR A 157 17.07 -21.57 17.71
CA THR A 157 18.44 -21.51 18.27
C THR A 157 19.28 -22.72 17.86
N HIS A 158 18.71 -23.93 17.92
CA HIS A 158 19.42 -25.15 17.54
C HIS A 158 19.60 -25.28 16.03
N SER A 159 18.61 -24.86 15.22
CA SER A 159 18.77 -24.77 13.78
C SER A 159 19.87 -23.80 13.39
N MET A 160 19.94 -22.63 14.05
CA MET A 160 21.02 -21.66 13.86
C MET A 160 22.39 -22.22 14.21
N MET A 161 22.52 -22.90 15.35
CA MET A 161 23.78 -23.55 15.74
C MET A 161 24.20 -24.65 14.77
N ASN A 162 23.24 -25.44 14.27
CA ASN A 162 23.51 -26.50 13.28
C ASN A 162 23.97 -25.91 11.94
N TRP A 163 23.33 -24.84 11.47
CA TRP A 163 23.75 -24.14 10.26
C TRP A 163 25.10 -23.45 10.43
N ALA A 164 25.37 -22.81 11.58
CA ALA A 164 26.68 -22.24 11.89
C ALA A 164 27.79 -23.31 11.88
N SER A 165 27.53 -24.48 12.48
CA SER A 165 28.44 -25.62 12.44
C SER A 165 28.68 -26.10 11.00
N ARG A 166 27.62 -26.20 10.18
CA ARG A 166 27.73 -26.54 8.75
C ARG A 166 28.55 -25.53 7.97
N MET A 167 28.40 -24.23 8.25
CA MET A 167 29.17 -23.17 7.59
C MET A 167 30.66 -23.25 7.91
N VAL A 168 31.02 -23.51 9.17
CA VAL A 168 32.42 -23.73 9.57
C VAL A 168 33.00 -24.99 8.92
N GLN A 169 32.22 -26.06 8.81
CA GLN A 169 32.66 -27.32 8.21
C GLN A 169 32.69 -27.27 6.67
N LYS A 170 31.86 -26.44 6.05
CA LYS A 170 31.69 -26.31 4.59
C LYS A 170 31.68 -24.84 4.18
N PRO A 171 32.85 -24.17 4.09
CA PRO A 171 32.93 -22.75 3.72
C PRO A 171 32.37 -22.45 2.32
N ALA A 172 32.29 -23.46 1.44
CA ALA A 172 31.66 -23.36 0.13
C ALA A 172 30.17 -22.90 0.20
N ILE A 173 29.46 -23.20 1.29
CA ILE A 173 28.07 -22.77 1.49
C ILE A 173 28.00 -21.24 1.59
N ILE A 174 28.91 -20.62 2.34
CA ILE A 174 29.00 -19.16 2.48
C ILE A 174 29.41 -18.52 1.15
N ALA A 175 30.40 -19.10 0.46
CA ALA A 175 30.83 -18.59 -0.84
C ALA A 175 29.70 -18.64 -1.88
N LEU A 176 28.90 -19.71 -1.89
CA LEU A 176 27.72 -19.84 -2.76
C LEU A 176 26.65 -18.80 -2.40
N TYR A 177 26.37 -18.62 -1.10
CA TYR A 177 25.46 -17.58 -0.60
C TYR A 177 25.85 -16.18 -1.10
N TYR A 178 27.13 -15.78 -0.94
CA TYR A 178 27.59 -14.46 -1.41
C TYR A 178 27.49 -14.30 -2.93
N ARG A 179 27.86 -15.32 -3.71
CA ARG A 179 27.75 -15.31 -5.17
C ARG A 179 26.31 -15.13 -5.63
N TYR A 180 25.36 -15.87 -5.04
CA TYR A 180 23.95 -15.73 -5.37
C TYR A 180 23.39 -14.36 -4.95
N ARG A 181 23.82 -13.82 -3.80
CA ARG A 181 23.38 -12.50 -3.33
C ARG A 181 23.87 -11.38 -4.26
N GLU A 182 25.09 -11.50 -4.77
CA GLU A 182 25.63 -10.57 -5.74
C GLU A 182 24.93 -10.68 -7.11
N MET A 183 24.58 -11.90 -7.53
CA MET A 183 23.77 -12.11 -8.72
C MET A 183 22.35 -11.53 -8.57
N GLN A 184 21.70 -11.71 -7.41
CA GLN A 184 20.39 -11.10 -7.13
C GLN A 184 20.44 -9.59 -7.25
N LYS A 185 21.42 -8.92 -6.61
CA LYS A 185 21.61 -7.46 -6.71
C LYS A 185 21.79 -6.96 -8.15
N ARG A 186 22.40 -7.76 -9.02
CA ARG A 186 22.61 -7.41 -10.43
C ARG A 186 21.39 -7.69 -11.32
N MET A 187 20.48 -8.56 -10.88
CA MET A 187 19.22 -8.88 -11.56
C MET A 187 18.02 -8.13 -10.96
N GLU A 188 18.24 -7.30 -9.94
CA GLU A 188 17.25 -6.33 -9.46
C GLU A 188 16.88 -5.43 -10.63
N ARG A 189 15.59 -5.46 -10.98
CA ARG A 189 15.00 -4.62 -12.02
C ARG A 189 14.50 -3.34 -11.39
N ASP A 190 14.63 -2.23 -12.10
CA ASP A 190 13.94 -0.99 -11.74
C ASP A 190 12.43 -1.15 -12.01
N GLY A 191 11.59 -0.54 -11.18
CA GLY A 191 10.13 -0.56 -11.31
C GLY A 191 9.37 -1.65 -10.53
N ILE A 192 10.04 -2.59 -9.84
CA ILE A 192 9.37 -3.53 -8.92
C ILE A 192 9.29 -2.97 -7.48
N PRO A 193 8.20 -3.20 -6.73
CA PRO A 193 8.09 -2.79 -5.33
C PRO A 193 9.26 -3.28 -4.48
N GLN A 194 9.74 -2.47 -3.53
CA GLN A 194 10.90 -2.82 -2.70
C GLN A 194 10.68 -4.14 -1.94
N ARG A 195 9.45 -4.40 -1.45
CA ARG A 195 9.02 -5.68 -0.83
C ARG A 195 9.23 -6.92 -1.71
N LEU A 196 9.42 -6.77 -3.03
CA LEU A 196 9.68 -7.87 -3.97
C LEU A 196 11.12 -7.89 -4.48
N LYS A 197 11.96 -6.94 -4.08
CA LYS A 197 13.38 -6.92 -4.48
C LYS A 197 14.11 -8.15 -3.97
N GLY A 198 14.99 -8.68 -4.81
CA GLY A 198 15.71 -9.93 -4.56
C GLY A 198 14.86 -11.21 -4.66
N LYS A 199 13.53 -11.12 -4.83
CA LYS A 199 12.66 -12.28 -5.05
C LYS A 199 12.61 -12.64 -6.54
N ILE A 200 12.36 -13.93 -6.81
CA ILE A 200 12.11 -14.43 -8.17
C ILE A 200 10.62 -14.71 -8.34
N ARG A 201 10.08 -14.36 -9.52
CA ARG A 201 8.70 -14.67 -9.91
C ARG A 201 8.61 -16.11 -10.42
N ILE A 202 7.74 -16.89 -9.81
CA ILE A 202 7.32 -18.20 -10.30
C ILE A 202 5.94 -18.03 -10.94
N PRO A 203 5.75 -18.38 -12.23
CA PRO A 203 4.43 -18.36 -12.85
C PRO A 203 3.46 -19.25 -12.07
N ALA A 204 2.31 -18.69 -11.71
CA ALA A 204 1.29 -19.35 -10.90
C ALA A 204 -0.10 -19.10 -11.51
N ALA A 205 -0.29 -19.54 -12.76
CA ALA A 205 -1.51 -19.32 -13.55
C ALA A 205 -2.76 -19.99 -12.97
N TYR A 206 -2.61 -20.85 -11.96
CA TYR A 206 -3.70 -21.49 -11.22
C TYR A 206 -4.25 -20.62 -10.08
N LEU A 207 -3.59 -19.51 -9.75
CA LEU A 207 -4.11 -18.54 -8.78
C LEU A 207 -5.19 -17.68 -9.44
N PRO A 208 -6.14 -17.11 -8.67
CA PRO A 208 -7.09 -16.13 -9.18
C PRO A 208 -6.41 -14.99 -9.93
N ASP A 209 -7.04 -14.50 -11.00
CA ASP A 209 -6.47 -13.52 -11.92
C ASP A 209 -6.00 -12.24 -11.20
N TRP A 210 -6.77 -11.74 -10.23
CA TRP A 210 -6.43 -10.56 -9.42
C TRP A 210 -5.08 -10.66 -8.69
N MET A 211 -4.52 -11.87 -8.50
CA MET A 211 -3.23 -12.09 -7.85
C MET A 211 -2.01 -11.87 -8.79
N GLY A 212 -2.22 -11.44 -10.05
CA GLY A 212 -1.15 -11.09 -11.01
C GLY A 212 -0.39 -12.29 -11.60
N GLY A 213 -0.96 -13.49 -11.49
CA GLY A 213 -0.48 -14.73 -12.12
C GLY A 213 0.94 -15.18 -11.74
N GLY A 214 1.53 -14.63 -10.67
CA GLY A 214 2.91 -14.91 -10.27
C GLY A 214 3.12 -14.91 -8.75
N TYR A 215 3.80 -15.95 -8.27
CA TYR A 215 4.17 -16.09 -6.87
C TYR A 215 5.66 -15.74 -6.68
N TRP A 216 5.96 -14.82 -5.77
CA TRP A 216 7.30 -14.29 -5.57
C TRP A 216 7.96 -14.92 -4.36
N ILE A 217 9.10 -15.57 -4.57
CA ILE A 217 9.84 -16.27 -3.52
C ILE A 217 11.26 -15.74 -3.42
N ASP A 218 11.80 -15.72 -2.21
CA ASP A 218 13.23 -15.48 -2.01
C ASP A 218 13.97 -16.82 -2.07
N PRO A 219 14.68 -17.13 -3.18
CA PRO A 219 15.38 -18.40 -3.32
C PRO A 219 16.57 -18.50 -2.35
N MET A 220 17.10 -17.37 -1.87
CA MET A 220 18.17 -17.34 -0.90
C MET A 220 17.70 -17.87 0.44
N LYS A 221 16.53 -17.41 0.87
CA LYS A 221 15.84 -17.89 2.08
C LYS A 221 15.49 -19.37 2.01
N GLN A 222 15.19 -19.90 0.82
CA GLN A 222 14.88 -21.33 0.60
C GLN A 222 16.12 -22.23 0.64
N LEU A 223 17.21 -21.83 -0.03
CA LEU A 223 18.44 -22.61 -0.11
C LEU A 223 19.32 -22.45 1.14
N PHE A 224 19.24 -21.30 1.79
CA PHE A 224 20.05 -20.92 2.94
C PHE A 224 19.18 -20.37 4.06
N PRO A 225 18.48 -21.24 4.82
CA PRO A 225 17.63 -20.83 5.95
C PRO A 225 18.33 -19.95 6.99
N PHE A 226 19.67 -20.00 7.08
CA PHE A 226 20.43 -19.11 7.96
C PHE A 226 20.35 -17.63 7.58
N ALA A 227 20.03 -17.31 6.33
CA ALA A 227 19.79 -15.94 5.90
C ALA A 227 18.64 -15.29 6.70
N GLN A 228 17.69 -16.10 7.20
CA GLN A 228 16.57 -15.65 8.01
C GLN A 228 16.90 -15.52 9.50
N PHE A 229 18.02 -16.07 9.97
CA PHE A 229 18.35 -16.08 11.40
C PHE A 229 18.81 -14.71 11.94
N THR A 230 19.02 -13.74 11.07
CA THR A 230 19.25 -12.34 11.48
C THR A 230 17.99 -11.48 11.40
N ASP A 231 16.91 -12.00 10.80
CA ASP A 231 15.68 -11.24 10.53
C ASP A 231 15.02 -10.69 11.81
N PRO A 232 14.91 -11.41 12.94
CA PRO A 232 14.27 -10.87 14.15
C PRO A 232 15.05 -9.73 14.81
N TYR A 233 16.39 -9.75 14.72
CA TYR A 233 17.23 -8.65 15.22
C TYR A 233 17.09 -7.42 14.32
N ASN A 234 17.04 -7.66 13.01
CA ASN A 234 16.82 -6.62 12.03
C ASN A 234 15.41 -6.02 12.16
N SER A 235 14.35 -6.83 12.29
CA SER A 235 12.96 -6.35 12.27
C SER A 235 12.56 -5.48 13.46
N GLN A 236 13.06 -5.73 14.67
CA GLN A 236 12.69 -4.94 15.86
C GLN A 236 13.46 -3.61 15.95
N VAL A 237 14.66 -3.52 15.36
CA VAL A 237 15.43 -2.28 15.19
C VAL A 237 15.01 -1.52 13.92
N GLN A 238 14.52 -2.26 12.91
CA GLN A 238 14.05 -1.72 11.62
C GLN A 238 12.64 -1.15 11.69
N GLN A 239 11.64 -1.70 12.37
CA GLN A 239 10.25 -1.19 12.23
C GLN A 239 10.07 0.33 12.43
N ALA A 240 10.76 0.94 13.41
CA ALA A 240 10.69 2.40 13.62
C ALA A 240 11.71 3.20 12.78
N ASN A 241 12.88 2.61 12.48
CA ASN A 241 13.96 3.31 11.77
C ASN A 241 13.92 3.08 10.26
N SER A 242 13.61 1.87 9.79
CA SER A 242 13.48 1.52 8.37
C SER A 242 12.39 2.34 7.73
N LEU A 243 11.22 2.49 8.36
CA LEU A 243 10.16 3.28 7.74
C LEU A 243 10.62 4.73 7.56
N LYS A 244 11.20 5.34 8.59
CA LYS A 244 11.84 6.66 8.52
C LYS A 244 12.94 6.75 7.44
N TYR A 245 13.82 5.75 7.35
CA TYR A 245 14.88 5.69 6.33
C TYR A 245 14.33 5.48 4.91
N GLU A 246 13.27 4.68 4.75
CA GLU A 246 12.58 4.48 3.48
C GLU A 246 11.83 5.75 3.09
N THR A 247 11.18 6.45 4.03
CA THR A 247 10.59 7.78 3.79
C THR A 247 11.67 8.76 3.33
N TYR A 248 12.83 8.76 3.97
CA TYR A 248 13.96 9.59 3.55
C TYR A 248 14.46 9.24 2.15
N LYS A 249 14.41 7.96 1.77
CA LYS A 249 14.78 7.49 0.44
C LYS A 249 13.74 7.89 -0.60
N VAL A 250 12.45 7.70 -0.34
CA VAL A 250 11.36 8.16 -1.21
C VAL A 250 11.43 9.67 -1.40
N LEU A 251 11.68 10.46 -0.34
CA LEU A 251 11.90 11.90 -0.46
C LEU A 251 13.10 12.23 -1.35
N SER A 252 14.16 11.42 -1.30
CA SER A 252 15.34 11.64 -2.15
C SER A 252 15.05 11.23 -3.60
N ASP A 253 14.32 10.13 -3.82
CA ASP A 253 13.86 9.69 -5.14
C ASP A 253 12.90 10.74 -5.75
N MET A 254 12.07 11.40 -4.94
CA MET A 254 11.20 12.52 -5.35
C MET A 254 11.99 13.78 -5.74
N VAL A 255 13.11 14.05 -5.07
CA VAL A 255 14.05 15.13 -5.48
C VAL A 255 14.73 14.75 -6.78
N ASP A 256 15.21 13.51 -6.91
CA ASP A 256 15.86 13.00 -8.13
C ASP A 256 14.91 12.99 -9.34
N GLN A 257 13.60 12.96 -9.10
CA GLN A 257 12.53 13.01 -10.11
C GLN A 257 11.96 14.42 -10.32
N ASP A 258 12.56 15.47 -9.74
CA ASP A 258 12.07 16.87 -9.81
C ASP A 258 10.61 17.06 -9.32
N LEU A 259 10.10 16.14 -8.50
CA LEU A 259 8.75 16.21 -7.91
C LEU A 259 8.70 17.22 -6.77
N ILE A 260 9.77 17.29 -5.96
CA ILE A 260 9.94 18.24 -4.85
C ILE A 260 11.35 18.84 -4.89
N THR A 261 11.53 20.03 -4.31
CA THR A 261 12.85 20.65 -4.19
C THR A 261 13.68 20.05 -3.06
N GLU A 262 14.99 20.20 -3.13
CA GLU A 262 15.92 19.72 -2.10
C GLU A 262 15.68 20.41 -0.73
N GLU A 263 15.23 21.67 -0.74
CA GLU A 263 14.82 22.40 0.47
C GLU A 263 13.54 21.82 1.07
N GLU A 264 12.50 21.57 0.27
CA GLU A 264 11.25 20.96 0.73
C GLU A 264 11.48 19.54 1.29
N ALA A 265 12.30 18.74 0.63
CA ALA A 265 12.67 17.42 1.10
C ALA A 265 13.44 17.49 2.43
N THR A 266 14.32 18.47 2.61
CA THR A 266 15.06 18.66 3.86
C THR A 266 14.14 19.09 5.00
N LEU A 267 13.21 20.02 4.72
CA LEU A 267 12.23 20.51 5.68
C LEU A 267 11.26 19.38 6.11
N ALA A 268 10.83 18.55 5.16
CA ALA A 268 10.05 17.35 5.41
C ALA A 268 10.84 16.34 6.28
N LYS A 269 12.13 16.12 5.98
CA LYS A 269 13.01 15.22 6.76
C LYS A 269 13.23 15.68 8.20
N GLU A 270 13.31 16.99 8.43
CA GLU A 270 13.52 17.61 9.75
C GLU A 270 12.24 17.65 10.59
N ASN A 271 11.13 18.11 10.00
CA ASN A 271 9.86 18.25 10.71
C ASN A 271 9.16 16.90 10.90
N GLN A 272 9.42 15.95 9.99
CA GLN A 272 8.78 14.63 9.99
C GLN A 272 7.24 14.69 10.00
N SER A 273 6.70 15.74 9.38
CA SER A 273 5.27 16.05 9.34
C SER A 273 4.99 17.00 8.18
N GLY A 274 3.75 17.01 7.69
CA GLY A 274 3.30 17.84 6.57
C GLY A 274 3.25 17.07 5.25
N ASP A 275 2.50 17.60 4.29
CA ASP A 275 2.00 16.86 3.11
C ASP A 275 3.08 16.08 2.35
N ILE A 276 4.25 16.68 2.13
CA ILE A 276 5.37 16.04 1.43
C ILE A 276 5.98 14.89 2.25
N TRP A 277 6.10 15.07 3.58
CA TRP A 277 6.56 14.01 4.48
C TRP A 277 5.57 12.87 4.51
N GLU A 278 4.28 13.19 4.66
CA GLU A 278 3.21 12.22 4.76
C GLU A 278 3.08 11.43 3.46
N GLN A 279 3.14 12.09 2.30
CA GLN A 279 3.16 11.47 0.97
C GLN A 279 4.34 10.49 0.82
N ALA A 280 5.55 10.92 1.20
CA ALA A 280 6.71 10.04 1.11
C ALA A 280 6.69 8.93 2.18
N TYR A 281 6.09 9.17 3.34
CA TYR A 281 5.94 8.21 4.41
C TYR A 281 4.95 7.12 4.01
N ALA A 282 3.82 7.51 3.46
CA ALA A 282 2.84 6.66 2.83
C ALA A 282 3.41 5.79 1.70
N GLN A 283 4.14 6.40 0.77
CA GLN A 283 4.79 5.64 -0.30
C GLN A 283 5.87 4.71 0.27
N ALA A 284 6.60 5.13 1.31
CA ALA A 284 7.52 4.27 2.03
C ALA A 284 6.80 3.13 2.76
N VAL A 285 5.62 3.34 3.36
CA VAL A 285 4.78 2.28 3.94
C VAL A 285 4.38 1.28 2.84
N ASN A 286 3.94 1.79 1.69
CA ASN A 286 3.54 0.99 0.53
C ASN A 286 4.69 0.16 -0.04
N GLU A 287 5.88 0.74 -0.14
CA GLU A 287 7.08 0.07 -0.63
C GLU A 287 7.75 -0.80 0.45
N SER A 288 7.57 -0.50 1.74
CA SER A 288 8.28 -1.17 2.83
C SER A 288 7.86 -2.62 3.02
N ASP A 289 8.84 -3.40 3.48
CA ASP A 289 8.70 -4.81 3.85
C ASP A 289 7.88 -5.00 5.16
N LEU A 290 7.08 -4.01 5.59
CA LEU A 290 6.06 -4.17 6.65
C LEU A 290 5.01 -5.23 6.28
N SER A 291 4.96 -5.59 4.99
CA SER A 291 4.15 -6.69 4.44
C SER A 291 4.78 -8.09 4.60
N ASP A 292 6.05 -8.23 5.00
CA ASP A 292 6.73 -9.52 5.18
C ASP A 292 7.26 -9.78 6.62
N PRO A 293 6.54 -9.41 7.70
CA PRO A 293 7.01 -9.62 9.06
C PRO A 293 6.93 -11.10 9.47
N ILE A 294 6.50 -12.00 8.58
CA ILE A 294 6.42 -13.44 8.81
C ILE A 294 7.58 -14.11 8.08
N SER A 295 8.80 -13.92 8.59
CA SER A 295 9.84 -14.91 8.37
C SER A 295 9.56 -16.11 9.29
N LEU A 296 10.05 -17.29 8.92
CA LEU A 296 9.99 -18.44 9.82
C LEU A 296 10.70 -18.13 11.16
N ALA A 297 11.71 -17.26 11.11
CA ALA A 297 12.42 -16.74 12.26
C ALA A 297 11.53 -15.90 13.19
N SER A 298 10.80 -14.93 12.66
CA SER A 298 9.93 -14.06 13.47
C SER A 298 8.75 -14.83 14.07
N MET A 299 8.19 -15.81 13.34
CA MET A 299 7.18 -16.73 13.87
C MET A 299 7.68 -17.52 15.08
N MET A 300 8.93 -17.99 15.04
CA MET A 300 9.49 -18.84 16.09
C MET A 300 10.07 -18.04 17.27
N MET A 301 10.43 -16.78 17.04
CA MET A 301 10.95 -15.84 18.04
C MET A 301 9.91 -14.79 18.49
N THR A 302 8.62 -15.06 18.29
CA THR A 302 7.55 -14.19 18.80
C THR A 302 7.56 -14.23 20.33
N PRO A 303 7.53 -13.06 21.03
CA PRO A 303 7.45 -13.03 22.48
C PRO A 303 6.19 -13.76 22.98
N ALA A 304 6.30 -14.37 24.16
CA ALA A 304 5.22 -15.17 24.71
C ALA A 304 3.96 -14.32 24.96
N MET A 305 2.80 -14.84 24.54
CA MET A 305 1.55 -14.08 24.56
C MET A 305 1.12 -13.65 25.97
N TYR A 306 1.43 -14.44 27.00
CA TYR A 306 1.12 -14.08 28.38
C TYR A 306 1.93 -12.87 28.90
N LEU A 307 2.97 -12.45 28.17
CA LEU A 307 3.71 -11.22 28.44
C LEU A 307 3.20 -10.05 27.59
N THR A 308 2.97 -10.29 26.30
CA THR A 308 2.58 -9.23 25.35
C THR A 308 1.12 -8.80 25.50
N VAL A 309 0.21 -9.73 25.74
CA VAL A 309 -1.23 -9.43 25.84
C VAL A 309 -1.51 -8.50 27.03
N PRO A 310 -1.09 -8.79 28.28
CA PRO A 310 -1.34 -7.86 29.39
C PRO A 310 -0.65 -6.50 29.19
N TYR A 311 0.54 -6.48 28.58
CA TYR A 311 1.28 -5.25 28.31
C TYR A 311 0.55 -4.32 27.35
N TYR A 312 0.07 -4.84 26.22
CA TYR A 312 -0.65 -4.04 25.23
C TYR A 312 -2.07 -3.67 25.66
N LEU A 313 -2.76 -4.55 26.39
CA LEU A 313 -4.03 -4.21 27.02
C LEU A 313 -3.87 -3.10 28.07
N ALA A 314 -2.81 -3.14 28.90
CA ALA A 314 -2.53 -2.10 29.89
C ALA A 314 -2.14 -0.75 29.26
N LYS A 315 -1.59 -0.76 28.03
CA LYS A 315 -1.29 0.45 27.25
C LYS A 315 -2.46 0.96 26.42
N GLY A 316 -3.60 0.25 26.40
CA GLY A 316 -4.74 0.63 25.57
C GLY A 316 -4.48 0.49 24.07
N THR A 317 -3.52 -0.35 23.67
CA THR A 317 -3.16 -0.60 22.25
C THR A 317 -3.42 -2.07 21.87
N PRO A 318 -4.67 -2.57 21.95
CA PRO A 318 -5.00 -3.97 21.66
C PRO A 318 -4.68 -4.41 20.21
N GLU A 319 -4.62 -3.48 19.27
CA GLU A 319 -4.26 -3.69 17.86
C GLU A 319 -2.84 -4.27 17.67
N LYS A 320 -1.93 -3.96 18.62
CA LYS A 320 -0.54 -4.47 18.61
C LYS A 320 -0.41 -5.91 19.10
N ILE A 321 -1.48 -6.49 19.64
CA ILE A 321 -1.51 -7.91 20.00
C ILE A 321 -1.52 -8.70 18.70
N SER A 322 -0.47 -9.46 18.40
CA SER A 322 -0.43 -10.27 17.17
C SER A 322 -1.48 -11.39 17.19
N PRO A 323 -2.17 -11.67 16.07
CA PRO A 323 -3.04 -12.84 15.96
C PRO A 323 -2.22 -14.13 16.15
N THR A 324 -2.80 -15.13 16.82
CA THR A 324 -2.08 -16.37 17.11
C THR A 324 -1.74 -17.12 15.84
N PRO A 325 -0.68 -17.96 15.88
CA PRO A 325 -0.45 -18.96 14.83
C PRO A 325 -1.67 -19.86 14.59
N LEU A 326 -2.46 -20.17 15.64
CA LEU A 326 -3.66 -20.99 15.51
C LEU A 326 -4.71 -20.29 14.64
N LEU A 327 -5.06 -19.03 14.94
CA LEU A 327 -6.00 -18.24 14.15
C LEU A 327 -5.52 -18.08 12.71
N LYS A 328 -4.24 -17.76 12.50
CA LYS A 328 -3.66 -17.59 11.16
C LYS A 328 -3.75 -18.88 10.34
N SER A 329 -3.31 -20.01 10.90
CA SER A 329 -3.31 -21.30 10.19
C SER A 329 -4.71 -21.86 10.02
N SER A 330 -5.60 -21.71 11.01
CA SER A 330 -6.98 -22.23 10.91
C SER A 330 -7.77 -21.50 9.82
N GLN A 331 -7.64 -20.17 9.75
CA GLN A 331 -8.26 -19.38 8.71
C GLN A 331 -7.63 -19.65 7.34
N ALA A 332 -6.31 -19.80 7.25
CA ALA A 332 -5.65 -20.16 6.00
C ALA A 332 -6.13 -21.51 5.43
N VAL A 333 -6.27 -22.53 6.28
CA VAL A 333 -6.80 -23.84 5.87
C VAL A 333 -8.28 -23.75 5.47
N LYS A 334 -9.09 -23.00 6.23
CA LYS A 334 -10.50 -22.75 5.89
C LYS A 334 -10.62 -22.07 4.50
N THR A 335 -9.86 -21.02 4.27
CA THR A 335 -9.83 -20.28 2.99
C THR A 335 -9.36 -21.16 1.84
N ALA A 336 -8.31 -21.96 2.03
CA ALA A 336 -7.75 -22.79 0.96
C ALA A 336 -8.67 -23.96 0.56
N LEU A 337 -9.43 -24.51 1.50
CA LEU A 337 -10.34 -25.64 1.26
C LEU A 337 -11.77 -25.22 0.90
N GLN A 338 -12.08 -23.93 0.92
CA GLN A 338 -13.37 -23.41 0.49
C GLN A 338 -13.66 -23.80 -0.97
N GLU A 339 -14.90 -24.20 -1.29
CA GLU A 339 -15.32 -24.66 -2.62
C GLU A 339 -14.58 -25.91 -3.13
N THR A 340 -13.96 -26.67 -2.22
CA THR A 340 -13.39 -27.99 -2.54
C THR A 340 -14.24 -29.10 -1.94
N PRO A 341 -14.10 -30.36 -2.38
CA PRO A 341 -14.75 -31.51 -1.72
C PRO A 341 -14.40 -31.66 -0.22
N PHE A 342 -13.38 -30.95 0.27
CA PHE A 342 -12.92 -30.96 1.65
C PHE A 342 -13.35 -29.73 2.46
N GLU A 343 -14.29 -28.93 1.96
CA GLU A 343 -14.76 -27.71 2.64
C GLU A 343 -15.24 -27.98 4.07
N ALA A 344 -15.90 -29.11 4.34
CA ALA A 344 -16.32 -29.49 5.69
C ALA A 344 -15.13 -29.61 6.67
N ILE A 345 -13.98 -30.09 6.19
CA ILE A 345 -12.74 -30.16 6.97
C ILE A 345 -12.17 -28.76 7.17
N GLY A 346 -12.16 -27.93 6.12
CA GLY A 346 -11.74 -26.54 6.20
C GLY A 346 -12.54 -25.75 7.23
N ASN A 347 -13.87 -25.89 7.21
CA ASN A 347 -14.77 -25.24 8.16
C ASN A 347 -14.51 -25.71 9.59
N LEU A 348 -14.36 -27.04 9.81
CA LEU A 348 -14.04 -27.59 11.12
C LEU A 348 -12.71 -27.04 11.65
N VAL A 349 -11.65 -27.07 10.85
CA VAL A 349 -10.34 -26.52 11.25
C VAL A 349 -10.44 -25.02 11.53
N GLY A 350 -11.14 -24.27 10.68
CA GLY A 350 -11.38 -22.84 10.84
C GLY A 350 -12.00 -22.46 12.18
N THR A 351 -12.95 -23.26 12.68
CA THR A 351 -13.61 -23.01 13.98
C THR A 351 -12.64 -22.94 15.16
N LEU A 352 -11.45 -23.52 15.07
CA LEU A 352 -10.45 -23.50 16.13
C LEU A 352 -9.90 -22.10 16.42
N GLY A 353 -9.86 -21.22 15.42
CA GLY A 353 -9.40 -19.84 15.56
C GLY A 353 -10.52 -18.83 15.85
N GLU A 354 -11.77 -19.19 15.62
CA GLU A 354 -12.93 -18.29 15.78
C GLU A 354 -13.07 -17.69 17.18
N PRO A 355 -12.84 -18.42 18.30
CA PRO A 355 -12.93 -17.84 19.64
C PRO A 355 -11.99 -16.63 19.83
N GLU A 356 -10.76 -16.72 19.32
CA GLU A 356 -9.81 -15.61 19.38
C GLU A 356 -10.28 -14.43 18.54
N ARG A 357 -10.71 -14.68 17.30
CA ARG A 357 -11.23 -13.63 16.41
C ARG A 357 -12.38 -12.86 17.09
N LEU A 358 -13.33 -13.59 17.70
CA LEU A 358 -14.47 -12.99 18.41
C LEU A 358 -14.03 -12.18 19.63
N ILE A 359 -13.04 -12.65 20.39
CA ILE A 359 -12.46 -11.89 21.51
C ILE A 359 -11.83 -10.61 21.00
N ARG A 360 -11.06 -10.67 19.91
CA ARG A 360 -10.38 -9.51 19.31
C ARG A 360 -11.41 -8.48 18.79
N LYS A 361 -12.48 -8.93 18.15
CA LYS A 361 -13.61 -8.05 17.78
C LYS A 361 -14.32 -7.45 18.99
N GLY A 362 -14.49 -8.24 20.06
CA GLY A 362 -15.05 -7.77 21.32
C GLY A 362 -14.20 -6.72 22.04
N MET A 363 -12.94 -6.51 21.62
CA MET A 363 -12.06 -5.43 22.08
C MET A 363 -12.17 -4.17 21.21
N GLY A 364 -13.13 -4.09 20.29
CA GLY A 364 -13.30 -2.95 19.37
C GLY A 364 -12.42 -2.99 18.12
N LEU A 365 -11.72 -4.11 17.86
CA LEU A 365 -10.92 -4.25 16.65
C LEU A 365 -11.80 -4.53 15.43
N THR A 366 -11.51 -3.85 14.33
CA THR A 366 -12.07 -4.10 12.99
C THR A 366 -11.82 -5.55 12.55
N GLU A 367 -12.55 -6.02 11.53
CA GLU A 367 -12.33 -7.37 10.99
C GLU A 367 -10.90 -7.55 10.45
N GLY A 368 -10.33 -6.54 9.78
CA GLY A 368 -8.96 -6.57 9.28
C GLY A 368 -7.95 -6.74 10.41
N THR A 369 -7.99 -5.86 11.41
CA THR A 369 -7.07 -5.90 12.55
C THR A 369 -7.26 -7.15 13.43
N ALA A 370 -8.51 -7.59 13.61
CA ALA A 370 -8.86 -8.81 14.34
C ALA A 370 -8.40 -10.11 13.64
N LEU A 371 -8.14 -10.10 12.33
CA LEU A 371 -7.61 -11.25 11.60
C LEU A 371 -6.09 -11.17 11.39
N PHE A 372 -5.56 -9.99 11.09
CA PHE A 372 -4.21 -9.84 10.56
C PHE A 372 -3.24 -9.10 11.49
N GLY A 373 -3.74 -8.43 12.54
CA GLY A 373 -2.92 -7.70 13.51
C GLY A 373 -2.86 -6.20 13.20
N GLU A 374 -1.87 -5.51 13.76
CA GLU A 374 -1.70 -4.05 13.71
C GLU A 374 -1.88 -3.43 12.31
N TYR A 375 -1.41 -4.08 11.25
CA TYR A 375 -1.51 -3.59 9.87
C TYR A 375 -2.69 -4.18 9.08
N GLY A 376 -3.65 -4.79 9.77
CA GLY A 376 -4.73 -5.53 9.12
C GLY A 376 -5.65 -4.65 8.29
N ASP A 377 -6.00 -3.48 8.80
CA ASP A 377 -6.84 -2.52 8.08
C ASP A 377 -6.14 -1.93 6.87
N TYR A 378 -4.84 -1.66 6.98
CA TYR A 378 -4.02 -1.26 5.84
C TYR A 378 -4.04 -2.32 4.71
N TYR A 379 -3.93 -3.60 5.04
CA TYR A 379 -4.02 -4.66 4.02
C TYR A 379 -5.38 -4.67 3.32
N VAL A 380 -6.45 -4.45 4.08
CA VAL A 380 -7.81 -4.40 3.53
C VAL A 380 -7.99 -3.17 2.65
N ASP A 381 -7.53 -2.00 3.08
CA ASP A 381 -7.62 -0.76 2.32
C ASP A 381 -6.81 -0.84 1.01
N ARG A 382 -5.59 -1.37 1.08
CA ARG A 382 -4.79 -1.61 -0.12
C ARG A 382 -5.52 -2.52 -1.11
N GLN A 383 -6.23 -3.52 -0.60
CA GLN A 383 -7.00 -4.43 -1.44
C GLN A 383 -8.27 -3.80 -1.99
N LEU A 384 -8.90 -2.87 -1.27
CA LEU A 384 -9.99 -2.04 -1.78
C LEU A 384 -9.50 -1.16 -2.93
N ALA A 385 -8.33 -0.54 -2.80
CA ALA A 385 -7.72 0.24 -3.89
C ALA A 385 -7.39 -0.66 -5.11
N ASN A 386 -6.91 -1.89 -4.89
CA ASN A 386 -6.72 -2.86 -5.97
C ASN A 386 -8.07 -3.24 -6.64
N MET A 387 -9.16 -3.36 -5.88
CA MET A 387 -10.48 -3.65 -6.45
C MET A 387 -11.02 -2.51 -7.33
N VAL A 388 -10.67 -1.26 -7.03
CA VAL A 388 -10.98 -0.11 -7.91
C VAL A 388 -10.20 -0.22 -9.22
N ALA A 389 -8.92 -0.57 -9.16
CA ALA A 389 -8.09 -0.79 -10.35
C ALA A 389 -8.64 -1.93 -11.22
N ASP A 390 -8.94 -3.07 -10.60
CA ASP A 390 -9.50 -4.25 -11.26
C ASP A 390 -10.93 -4.00 -11.82
N GLY A 391 -11.55 -2.84 -11.53
CA GLY A 391 -12.93 -2.50 -11.93
C GLY A 391 -14.01 -3.28 -11.18
N GLU A 392 -13.67 -3.95 -10.08
CA GLU A 392 -14.60 -4.73 -9.24
C GLU A 392 -15.37 -3.88 -8.22
N ALA A 393 -14.85 -2.71 -7.88
CA ALA A 393 -15.50 -1.73 -7.00
C ALA A 393 -15.45 -0.33 -7.60
N SER A 394 -16.48 0.48 -7.37
CA SER A 394 -16.40 1.91 -7.66
C SER A 394 -15.52 2.63 -6.63
N LEU A 395 -15.02 3.81 -6.96
CA LEU A 395 -14.24 4.63 -6.03
C LEU A 395 -15.03 4.97 -4.76
N ASP A 396 -16.29 5.39 -4.90
CA ASP A 396 -17.19 5.69 -3.77
C ASP A 396 -17.43 4.44 -2.90
N ASP A 397 -17.69 3.27 -3.50
CA ASP A 397 -17.88 2.03 -2.74
C ASP A 397 -16.61 1.64 -1.96
N ALA A 398 -15.43 1.84 -2.57
CA ALA A 398 -14.15 1.53 -1.94
C ALA A 398 -13.84 2.51 -0.79
N GLU A 399 -14.01 3.81 -0.98
CA GLU A 399 -13.80 4.82 0.06
C GLU A 399 -14.79 4.63 1.22
N ARG A 400 -16.09 4.39 0.93
CA ARG A 400 -17.07 4.03 1.97
C ARG A 400 -16.70 2.74 2.69
N ALA A 401 -16.18 1.73 1.99
CA ALA A 401 -15.73 0.49 2.62
C ALA A 401 -14.49 0.70 3.52
N MET A 402 -13.56 1.56 3.11
CA MET A 402 -12.39 1.96 3.90
C MET A 402 -12.81 2.71 5.17
N ILE A 403 -13.84 3.55 5.09
CA ILE A 403 -14.37 4.34 6.22
C ILE A 403 -15.21 3.47 7.15
N ASN A 404 -16.25 2.82 6.62
CA ASN A 404 -17.25 2.10 7.41
C ASN A 404 -16.71 0.80 8.02
N ARG A 405 -15.65 0.21 7.42
CA ARG A 405 -15.10 -1.09 7.82
C ARG A 405 -16.15 -2.23 7.82
N THR A 406 -17.19 -2.09 7.01
CA THR A 406 -18.34 -2.99 6.88
C THR A 406 -18.87 -3.00 5.44
N GLY A 407 -19.83 -3.88 5.16
CA GLY A 407 -20.45 -4.00 3.83
C GLY A 407 -19.79 -5.05 2.93
N ASP A 408 -20.42 -5.32 1.79
CA ASP A 408 -20.01 -6.42 0.90
C ASP A 408 -18.66 -6.16 0.24
N THR A 409 -18.40 -4.93 -0.23
CA THR A 409 -17.11 -4.53 -0.81
C THR A 409 -15.97 -4.71 0.19
N TYR A 410 -16.17 -4.27 1.44
CA TYR A 410 -15.20 -4.48 2.52
C TYR A 410 -14.96 -5.96 2.80
N LEU A 411 -16.03 -6.78 2.89
CA LEU A 411 -15.89 -8.22 3.13
C LEU A 411 -15.19 -8.96 1.99
N GLN A 412 -15.40 -8.53 0.74
CA GLN A 412 -14.68 -9.04 -0.41
C GLN A 412 -13.18 -8.71 -0.33
N ALA A 413 -12.82 -7.47 0.02
CA ALA A 413 -11.43 -7.08 0.24
C ALA A 413 -10.79 -7.88 1.39
N VAL A 414 -11.49 -8.05 2.52
CA VAL A 414 -11.03 -8.91 3.63
C VAL A 414 -10.77 -10.34 3.14
N ASN A 415 -11.63 -10.90 2.28
CA ASN A 415 -11.44 -12.25 1.75
C ASN A 415 -10.25 -12.35 0.79
N ARG A 416 -10.03 -11.34 -0.06
CA ARG A 416 -8.83 -11.23 -0.90
C ARG A 416 -7.56 -11.18 -0.03
N VAL A 417 -7.55 -10.39 1.05
CA VAL A 417 -6.44 -10.38 2.04
C VAL A 417 -6.27 -11.73 2.74
N LYS A 418 -7.36 -12.42 3.12
CA LYS A 418 -7.27 -13.79 3.68
C LYS A 418 -6.56 -14.74 2.72
N GLN A 419 -6.89 -14.68 1.43
CA GLN A 419 -6.23 -15.50 0.42
C GLN A 419 -4.75 -15.14 0.29
N GLU A 420 -4.39 -13.85 0.20
CA GLU A 420 -2.99 -13.38 0.15
C GLU A 420 -2.19 -13.85 1.38
N VAL A 421 -2.72 -13.63 2.59
CA VAL A 421 -2.05 -14.02 3.84
C VAL A 421 -1.98 -15.54 3.98
N SER A 422 -2.99 -16.28 3.50
CA SER A 422 -2.98 -17.75 3.54
C SER A 422 -1.82 -18.36 2.74
N LEU A 423 -1.41 -17.73 1.65
CA LEU A 423 -0.27 -18.16 0.84
C LEU A 423 1.08 -18.03 1.55
N LYS A 424 1.12 -17.32 2.68
CA LYS A 424 2.29 -17.25 3.57
C LYS A 424 2.34 -18.43 4.54
N VAL A 425 1.26 -19.21 4.66
CA VAL A 425 1.20 -20.41 5.51
C VAL A 425 1.74 -21.62 4.75
N PRO A 426 2.73 -22.34 5.30
CA PRO A 426 3.29 -23.52 4.64
C PRO A 426 2.23 -24.56 4.27
N GLY A 427 2.28 -25.05 3.03
CA GLY A 427 1.40 -26.09 2.53
C GLY A 427 0.07 -25.61 1.94
N ILE A 428 -0.23 -24.31 1.96
CA ILE A 428 -1.45 -23.77 1.33
C ILE A 428 -1.35 -23.67 -0.19
N LEU A 429 -0.21 -23.22 -0.73
CA LEU A 429 0.01 -23.08 -2.17
C LEU A 429 -0.30 -24.35 -2.99
N PRO A 430 0.11 -25.58 -2.59
CA PRO A 430 -0.26 -26.79 -3.34
C PRO A 430 -1.76 -27.11 -3.29
N ILE A 431 -2.47 -26.74 -2.21
CA ILE A 431 -3.93 -26.88 -2.12
C ILE A 431 -4.58 -25.93 -3.12
N MET A 432 -4.13 -24.68 -3.17
CA MET A 432 -4.62 -23.69 -4.14
C MET A 432 -4.31 -24.09 -5.59
N ALA A 433 -3.12 -24.65 -5.86
CA ALA A 433 -2.78 -25.19 -7.16
C ALA A 433 -3.72 -26.33 -7.58
N ALA A 434 -3.99 -27.28 -6.68
CA ALA A 434 -4.93 -28.36 -6.95
C ALA A 434 -6.36 -27.84 -7.17
N LYS A 435 -6.80 -26.85 -6.38
CA LYS A 435 -8.12 -26.20 -6.55
C LYS A 435 -8.23 -25.48 -7.89
N GLY A 436 -7.19 -24.75 -8.29
CA GLY A 436 -7.13 -23.99 -9.55
C GLY A 436 -6.92 -24.84 -10.81
N GLY A 437 -7.01 -26.18 -10.70
CA GLY A 437 -6.88 -27.08 -11.85
C GLY A 437 -5.44 -27.26 -12.37
N ALA A 438 -4.43 -26.94 -11.56
CA ALA A 438 -3.03 -27.12 -11.95
C ALA A 438 -2.70 -28.59 -12.21
N THR A 439 -1.74 -28.81 -13.11
CA THR A 439 -1.23 -30.15 -13.44
C THR A 439 -0.47 -30.77 -12.26
N ALA A 440 -0.33 -32.10 -12.24
CA ALA A 440 0.41 -32.78 -11.16
C ALA A 440 1.87 -32.28 -10.97
N PRO A 441 2.64 -31.97 -12.04
CA PRO A 441 3.95 -31.31 -11.90
C PRO A 441 3.87 -29.91 -11.28
N GLU A 442 2.85 -29.12 -11.62
CA GLU A 442 2.66 -27.78 -11.04
C GLU A 442 2.28 -27.86 -9.56
N VAL A 443 1.42 -28.80 -9.16
CA VAL A 443 1.11 -29.07 -7.75
C VAL A 443 2.36 -29.53 -6.99
N ALA A 444 3.21 -30.37 -7.59
CA ALA A 444 4.47 -30.77 -6.99
C ALA A 444 5.45 -29.59 -6.85
N SER A 445 5.48 -28.68 -7.82
CA SER A 445 6.28 -27.45 -7.74
C SER A 445 5.76 -26.49 -6.67
N ALA A 446 4.44 -26.34 -6.56
CA ALA A 446 3.77 -25.55 -5.55
C ALA A 446 4.03 -26.09 -4.14
N LEU A 447 4.14 -27.41 -3.97
CA LEU A 447 4.58 -28.01 -2.71
C LEU A 447 5.99 -27.55 -2.36
N PHE A 448 6.93 -27.56 -3.29
CA PHE A 448 8.32 -27.14 -3.03
C PHE A 448 8.41 -25.65 -2.68
N PHE A 449 7.72 -24.78 -3.43
CA PHE A 449 7.77 -23.33 -3.25
C PHE A 449 6.88 -22.83 -2.11
N GLY A 450 5.80 -23.55 -1.77
CA GLY A 450 4.86 -23.22 -0.71
C GLY A 450 5.27 -23.71 0.68
N LEU A 451 6.50 -24.21 0.87
CA LEU A 451 7.04 -24.56 2.20
C LEU A 451 7.48 -23.32 2.99
N PHE A 452 7.68 -22.19 2.32
CA PHE A 452 8.14 -20.95 2.92
C PHE A 452 7.25 -19.79 2.46
N PRO A 453 7.11 -18.73 3.28
CA PRO A 453 6.34 -17.56 2.92
C PRO A 453 6.86 -16.90 1.63
N GLY A 454 5.95 -16.55 0.75
CA GLY A 454 6.20 -15.79 -0.48
C GLY A 454 5.23 -14.61 -0.60
N GLY A 455 5.53 -13.71 -1.54
CA GLY A 455 4.75 -12.52 -1.81
C GLY A 455 3.93 -12.63 -3.10
N LEU A 456 2.94 -11.76 -3.24
CA LEU A 456 2.18 -11.56 -4.47
C LEU A 456 2.37 -10.14 -5.00
N LEU A 457 2.12 -9.95 -6.29
CA LEU A 457 2.00 -8.65 -6.93
C LEU A 457 0.63 -8.63 -7.61
N PRO A 458 -0.43 -8.12 -6.94
CA PRO A 458 -1.79 -8.08 -7.47
C PRO A 458 -1.87 -7.31 -8.80
N GLU A 459 -2.86 -7.62 -9.62
CA GLU A 459 -3.03 -7.01 -10.95
C GLU A 459 -3.23 -5.48 -10.85
N GLY A 460 -4.14 -5.01 -10.00
CA GLY A 460 -4.29 -3.59 -9.72
C GLY A 460 -3.05 -2.87 -9.15
N GLU A 461 -2.05 -3.59 -8.64
CA GLU A 461 -0.74 -3.01 -8.28
C GLU A 461 0.21 -2.96 -9.49
N LEU A 462 0.14 -3.93 -10.41
CA LEU A 462 0.85 -3.88 -11.69
C LEU A 462 0.38 -2.69 -12.54
N GLU A 463 -0.93 -2.53 -12.71
CA GLU A 463 -1.52 -1.42 -13.47
C GLU A 463 -1.10 -0.06 -12.88
N TYR A 464 -1.14 0.07 -11.56
CA TYR A 464 -0.68 1.28 -10.87
C TYR A 464 0.79 1.58 -11.14
N LEU A 465 1.67 0.57 -11.15
CA LEU A 465 3.10 0.76 -11.41
C LEU A 465 3.36 1.20 -12.85
N GLU A 466 2.61 0.68 -13.83
CA GLU A 466 2.73 1.08 -15.24
C GLU A 466 2.28 2.52 -15.49
N LEU A 467 1.33 3.03 -14.69
CA LEU A 467 0.77 4.38 -14.83
C LEU A 467 1.59 5.47 -14.11
N LYS A 468 2.66 5.14 -13.38
CA LYS A 468 3.48 6.12 -12.65
C LYS A 468 4.09 7.19 -13.56
N ASP A 469 4.56 6.82 -14.74
CA ASP A 469 5.14 7.77 -15.70
C ASP A 469 4.09 8.75 -16.25
N GLU A 470 2.87 8.27 -16.49
CA GLU A 470 1.73 9.11 -16.91
C GLU A 470 1.29 10.08 -15.79
N TYR A 471 1.32 9.63 -14.53
CA TYR A 471 1.02 10.47 -13.38
C TYR A 471 2.03 11.61 -13.21
N ASN A 472 3.33 11.31 -13.34
CA ASN A 472 4.39 12.30 -13.28
C ASN A 472 4.24 13.33 -14.41
N ALA A 473 3.89 12.89 -15.63
CA ALA A 473 3.62 13.78 -16.75
C ALA A 473 2.39 14.69 -16.51
N ALA A 474 1.36 14.20 -15.82
CA ALA A 474 0.20 15.02 -15.43
C ALA A 474 0.59 16.12 -14.42
N TRP A 475 1.44 15.79 -13.45
CA TRP A 475 2.01 16.76 -12.51
C TRP A 475 2.88 17.82 -13.17
N GLU A 476 3.71 17.44 -14.15
CA GLU A 476 4.51 18.41 -14.92
C GLU A 476 3.61 19.40 -15.66
N LYS A 477 2.57 18.93 -16.34
CA LYS A 477 1.59 19.79 -17.01
C LYS A 477 0.91 20.75 -16.04
N TYR A 478 0.53 20.24 -14.87
CA TYR A 478 -0.05 21.06 -13.81
C TYR A 478 0.90 22.16 -13.34
N LYS A 479 2.17 21.81 -13.06
CA LYS A 479 3.23 22.78 -12.71
C LYS A 479 3.48 23.82 -13.82
N LEU A 480 3.31 23.42 -15.08
CA LEU A 480 3.42 24.31 -16.26
C LEU A 480 2.19 25.21 -16.49
N GLY A 481 1.18 25.13 -15.62
CA GLY A 481 0.01 26.02 -15.61
C GLY A 481 -1.30 25.38 -16.09
N ASP A 482 -1.28 24.11 -16.50
CA ASP A 482 -2.50 23.37 -16.85
C ASP A 482 -3.22 22.87 -15.59
N LYS A 483 -4.11 23.72 -15.06
CA LYS A 483 -4.84 23.44 -13.81
C LYS A 483 -5.80 22.24 -13.91
N GLN A 484 -6.08 21.72 -15.11
CA GLN A 484 -7.01 20.59 -15.30
C GLN A 484 -6.28 19.25 -15.46
N ALA A 485 -4.99 19.25 -15.78
CA ALA A 485 -4.22 18.04 -16.07
C ALA A 485 -4.27 16.96 -14.97
N LEU A 486 -4.27 17.36 -13.68
CA LEU A 486 -4.38 16.42 -12.57
C LEU A 486 -5.80 15.86 -12.43
N THR A 487 -6.82 16.71 -12.54
CA THR A 487 -8.22 16.27 -12.48
C THR A 487 -8.52 15.28 -13.61
N GLU A 488 -8.13 15.59 -14.85
CA GLU A 488 -8.31 14.70 -16.00
C GLU A 488 -7.59 13.35 -15.82
N PHE A 489 -6.43 13.35 -15.16
CA PHE A 489 -5.71 12.12 -14.85
C PHE A 489 -6.46 11.26 -13.83
N TYR A 490 -6.93 11.86 -12.73
CA TYR A 490 -7.68 11.13 -11.70
C TYR A 490 -9.02 10.61 -12.22
N ASP A 491 -9.72 11.38 -13.05
CA ASP A 491 -10.95 10.96 -13.72
C ASP A 491 -10.72 9.73 -14.61
N LYS A 492 -9.57 9.68 -15.29
CA LYS A 492 -9.18 8.56 -16.15
C LYS A 492 -8.70 7.34 -15.33
N TYR A 493 -8.06 7.57 -14.18
CA TYR A 493 -7.43 6.54 -13.37
C TYR A 493 -7.80 6.67 -11.87
N PRO A 494 -9.04 6.32 -11.50
CA PRO A 494 -9.56 6.50 -10.13
C PRO A 494 -8.80 5.71 -9.07
N VAL A 495 -8.04 4.68 -9.47
CA VAL A 495 -7.13 3.93 -8.57
C VAL A 495 -6.13 4.84 -7.86
N PHE A 496 -5.66 5.92 -8.50
CA PHE A 496 -4.71 6.84 -7.85
C PHE A 496 -5.35 7.61 -6.72
N GLN A 497 -6.63 7.96 -6.83
CA GLN A 497 -7.40 8.59 -5.76
C GLN A 497 -7.63 7.60 -4.62
N ALA A 498 -8.09 6.37 -4.93
CA ALA A 498 -8.26 5.31 -3.93
C ALA A 498 -6.96 4.96 -3.18
N ARG A 499 -5.81 5.03 -3.88
CA ARG A 499 -4.48 4.83 -3.26
C ARG A 499 -4.01 6.03 -2.46
N SER A 500 -4.41 7.25 -2.83
CA SER A 500 -4.14 8.44 -2.03
C SER A 500 -4.83 8.34 -0.68
N ALA A 501 -6.09 7.89 -0.66
CA ALA A 501 -6.87 7.70 0.57
C ALA A 501 -6.21 6.75 1.60
N LEU A 502 -5.32 5.84 1.16
CA LEU A 502 -4.55 4.97 2.06
C LEU A 502 -3.62 5.75 3.01
N ASN A 503 -3.28 6.97 2.61
CA ASN A 503 -2.28 7.82 3.24
C ASN A 503 -2.92 8.83 4.19
N ASP A 504 -4.23 9.04 4.04
CA ASP A 504 -5.01 9.96 4.85
C ASP A 504 -5.30 9.30 6.21
N GLU A 505 -5.16 10.10 7.28
CA GLU A 505 -5.68 9.76 8.60
C GLU A 505 -7.19 9.49 8.51
N PRO A 506 -7.78 8.64 9.39
CA PRO A 506 -9.19 8.27 9.29
C PRO A 506 -10.15 9.46 9.24
N GLU A 507 -9.88 10.52 10.02
CA GLU A 507 -10.69 11.74 10.02
C GLU A 507 -10.56 12.54 8.72
N ASP A 508 -9.36 12.68 8.19
CA ASP A 508 -9.11 13.40 6.93
C ASP A 508 -9.71 12.64 5.75
N ARG A 509 -9.63 11.30 5.76
CA ARG A 509 -10.30 10.45 4.78
C ARG A 509 -11.82 10.65 4.80
N MET A 510 -12.42 10.68 5.99
CA MET A 510 -13.86 10.94 6.14
C MET A 510 -14.23 12.34 5.65
N ARG A 511 -13.41 13.36 5.95
CA ARG A 511 -13.61 14.73 5.47
C ARG A 511 -13.54 14.80 3.94
N ASN A 512 -12.45 14.30 3.35
CA ASN A 512 -12.21 14.31 1.91
C ASN A 512 -13.36 13.62 1.17
N PHE A 513 -13.78 12.46 1.67
CA PHE A 513 -14.93 11.72 1.17
C PHE A 513 -16.22 12.55 1.21
N LEU A 514 -16.58 13.10 2.38
CA LEU A 514 -17.81 13.88 2.55
C LEU A 514 -17.80 15.15 1.69
N VAL A 515 -16.67 15.85 1.62
CA VAL A 515 -16.51 17.05 0.79
C VAL A 515 -16.71 16.72 -0.69
N GLY A 516 -16.08 15.64 -1.18
CA GLY A 516 -16.25 15.17 -2.55
C GLY A 516 -17.70 14.79 -2.85
N ASP A 517 -18.31 13.96 -2.01
CA ASP A 517 -19.69 13.51 -2.16
C ASP A 517 -20.71 14.67 -2.13
N ILE A 518 -20.48 15.70 -1.30
CA ILE A 518 -21.29 16.93 -1.31
C ILE A 518 -21.12 17.68 -2.63
N TRP A 519 -19.89 17.90 -3.10
CA TRP A 519 -19.65 18.60 -4.37
C TRP A 519 -20.30 17.89 -5.55
N ASP A 520 -20.12 16.58 -5.66
CA ASP A 520 -20.66 15.78 -6.76
C ASP A 520 -22.19 15.83 -6.77
N ARG A 521 -22.82 15.63 -5.60
CA ARG A 521 -24.27 15.69 -5.47
C ARG A 521 -24.81 17.09 -5.71
N TYR A 522 -24.15 18.12 -5.16
CA TYR A 522 -24.55 19.51 -5.36
C TYR A 522 -24.45 19.91 -6.84
N MET A 523 -23.37 19.52 -7.52
CA MET A 523 -23.17 19.82 -8.94
C MET A 523 -24.06 19.02 -9.88
N ALA A 524 -24.53 17.84 -9.45
CA ALA A 524 -25.52 17.07 -10.19
C ALA A 524 -26.93 17.69 -10.18
N LEU A 525 -27.20 18.69 -9.34
CA LEU A 525 -28.50 19.37 -9.26
C LEU A 525 -28.68 20.44 -10.34
N ASP A 526 -29.93 20.60 -10.79
CA ASP A 526 -30.35 21.70 -11.66
C ASP A 526 -30.01 23.06 -11.04
N SER A 527 -29.77 24.08 -11.87
CA SER A 527 -29.35 25.43 -11.43
C SER A 527 -30.27 26.03 -10.38
N ILE A 528 -31.59 25.82 -10.52
CA ILE A 528 -32.59 26.31 -9.56
C ILE A 528 -32.49 25.60 -8.21
N ASN A 529 -32.33 24.27 -8.23
CA ASN A 529 -32.21 23.46 -7.02
C ASN A 529 -30.90 23.71 -6.28
N ARG A 530 -29.81 24.05 -6.99
CA ARG A 530 -28.56 24.49 -6.36
C ARG A 530 -28.72 25.75 -5.51
N GLY A 531 -29.54 26.70 -5.94
CA GLY A 531 -29.89 27.89 -5.15
C GLY A 531 -30.73 27.54 -3.93
N GLU A 532 -31.75 26.70 -4.11
CA GLU A 532 -32.61 26.25 -3.00
C GLU A 532 -31.81 25.49 -1.92
N VAL A 533 -30.88 24.63 -2.33
CA VAL A 533 -29.97 23.92 -1.41
C VAL A 533 -29.10 24.91 -0.63
N ALA A 534 -28.50 25.88 -1.31
CA ALA A 534 -27.64 26.87 -0.67
C ALA A 534 -28.42 27.65 0.42
N ASN A 535 -29.63 28.09 0.09
CA ASN A 535 -30.53 28.77 1.02
C ASN A 535 -30.95 27.87 2.20
N GLN A 536 -31.29 26.60 1.94
CA GLN A 536 -31.81 25.68 2.96
C GLN A 536 -30.74 25.08 3.87
N LEU A 537 -29.52 24.86 3.36
CA LEU A 537 -28.37 24.41 4.17
C LEU A 537 -27.75 25.55 4.99
N GLY A 538 -28.07 26.79 4.62
CA GLY A 538 -27.81 28.00 5.39
C GLY A 538 -26.48 28.69 5.07
N GLN A 539 -26.28 29.84 5.70
CA GLN A 539 -25.17 30.75 5.40
C GLN A 539 -23.79 30.12 5.59
N GLU A 540 -23.63 29.17 6.53
CA GLU A 540 -22.35 28.48 6.71
C GLU A 540 -21.96 27.65 5.48
N PHE A 541 -22.92 27.03 4.79
CA PHE A 541 -22.69 26.30 3.54
C PHE A 541 -22.30 27.27 2.41
N GLU A 542 -22.99 28.40 2.28
CA GLU A 542 -22.64 29.41 1.28
C GLU A 542 -21.24 29.99 1.49
N ASP A 543 -20.94 30.45 2.70
CA ASP A 543 -19.71 31.17 3.01
C ASP A 543 -18.50 30.23 3.08
N ARG A 544 -18.63 29.06 3.71
CA ARG A 544 -17.47 28.18 3.97
C ARG A 544 -17.30 27.04 2.99
N PHE A 545 -18.35 26.66 2.26
CA PHE A 545 -18.28 25.56 1.29
C PHE A 545 -18.27 26.06 -0.16
N LEU A 546 -19.20 26.95 -0.54
CA LEU A 546 -19.39 27.38 -1.93
C LEU A 546 -18.52 28.58 -2.35
N ASN A 547 -18.38 29.59 -1.49
CA ASN A 547 -17.73 30.85 -1.84
C ASN A 547 -16.21 30.70 -1.99
N LYS A 548 -15.67 30.99 -3.18
CA LYS A 548 -14.25 30.81 -3.49
C LYS A 548 -13.31 31.70 -2.65
N GLU A 549 -13.77 32.83 -2.15
CA GLU A 549 -12.97 33.79 -1.37
C GLU A 549 -12.95 33.46 0.12
N THR A 550 -14.03 32.85 0.64
CA THR A 550 -14.21 32.57 2.07
C THR A 550 -14.25 31.08 2.41
N ARG A 551 -14.17 30.18 1.41
CA ARG A 551 -14.21 28.73 1.65
C ARG A 551 -13.06 28.27 2.54
N ASP A 552 -13.42 27.47 3.53
CA ASP A 552 -12.50 26.83 4.47
C ASP A 552 -13.18 25.54 4.95
N MET A 553 -12.96 24.46 4.19
CA MET A 553 -13.61 23.16 4.40
C MET A 553 -13.06 22.42 5.62
N ASP A 554 -11.85 22.77 6.07
CA ASP A 554 -11.21 22.17 7.25
C ASP A 554 -11.83 22.69 8.54
N SER A 555 -12.31 23.93 8.52
CA SER A 555 -13.01 24.54 9.66
C SER A 555 -14.40 23.96 9.94
N ILE A 556 -14.97 23.21 8.98
CA ILE A 556 -16.32 22.64 9.07
C ILE A 556 -16.26 21.34 9.86
N SER A 557 -17.19 21.13 10.79
CA SER A 557 -17.21 19.88 11.56
C SER A 557 -17.60 18.68 10.69
N LEU A 558 -17.04 17.50 10.97
CA LEU A 558 -17.41 16.25 10.29
C LEU A 558 -18.91 15.95 10.42
N GLU A 559 -19.52 16.27 11.57
CA GLU A 559 -20.96 16.13 11.79
C GLU A 559 -21.77 17.03 10.85
N THR A 560 -21.35 18.28 10.67
CA THR A 560 -21.99 19.23 9.76
C THR A 560 -21.88 18.74 8.31
N LEU A 561 -20.70 18.29 7.89
CA LEU A 561 -20.48 17.72 6.55
C LEU A 561 -21.35 16.48 6.33
N ALA A 562 -21.41 15.57 7.30
CA ALA A 562 -22.26 14.38 7.22
C ALA A 562 -23.75 14.75 7.09
N LYS A 563 -24.24 15.75 7.84
CA LYS A 563 -25.61 16.24 7.72
C LYS A 563 -25.91 16.82 6.34
N TRP A 564 -24.99 17.62 5.79
CA TRP A 564 -25.15 18.18 4.44
C TRP A 564 -25.14 17.10 3.37
N ALA A 565 -24.21 16.14 3.45
CA ALA A 565 -24.16 15.00 2.53
C ALA A 565 -25.47 14.20 2.59
N MET A 566 -25.97 13.89 3.79
CA MET A 566 -27.24 13.18 3.97
C MET A 566 -28.45 13.99 3.49
N ALA A 567 -28.47 15.31 3.68
CA ALA A 567 -29.52 16.18 3.16
C ALA A 567 -29.57 16.13 1.62
N LEU A 568 -28.40 16.03 0.98
CA LEU A 568 -28.24 15.84 -0.47
C LEU A 568 -28.46 14.39 -0.93
N GLY A 569 -28.95 13.51 -0.04
CA GLY A 569 -29.32 12.14 -0.36
C GLY A 569 -28.18 11.12 -0.27
N SER A 570 -27.06 11.46 0.40
CA SER A 570 -26.01 10.49 0.72
C SER A 570 -26.47 9.47 1.76
N ALA A 571 -25.99 8.23 1.61
CA ALA A 571 -26.18 7.22 2.63
C ALA A 571 -25.35 7.56 3.88
N PRO A 572 -25.88 7.35 5.10
CA PRO A 572 -25.14 7.61 6.32
C PRO A 572 -23.89 6.73 6.39
N LEU A 573 -22.78 7.32 6.84
CA LEU A 573 -21.58 6.59 7.21
C LEU A 573 -21.86 5.76 8.48
N GLN A 574 -21.36 4.53 8.52
CA GLN A 574 -21.61 3.56 9.59
C GLN A 574 -20.46 3.50 10.60
N THR A 575 -19.91 4.65 10.98
CA THR A 575 -18.83 4.76 11.97
C THR A 575 -19.40 5.16 13.33
N GLU A 576 -18.65 4.96 14.42
CA GLU A 576 -19.10 5.31 15.79
C GLU A 576 -19.42 6.80 15.92
N GLU A 577 -18.67 7.65 15.22
CA GLU A 577 -18.80 9.10 15.18
C GLU A 577 -20.13 9.57 14.57
N PHE A 578 -20.75 8.75 13.71
CA PHE A 578 -21.98 9.11 12.98
C PHE A 578 -23.22 8.31 13.40
N GLN A 579 -23.13 7.44 14.42
CA GLN A 579 -24.28 6.59 14.83
C GLN A 579 -25.50 7.38 15.29
N ASP A 580 -25.27 8.55 15.91
CA ASP A 580 -26.32 9.40 16.48
C ASP A 580 -26.67 10.61 15.58
N VAL A 581 -26.07 10.70 14.39
CA VAL A 581 -26.31 11.84 13.50
C VAL A 581 -27.63 11.62 12.76
N GLU A 582 -28.72 12.12 13.37
CA GLU A 582 -30.02 12.18 12.72
C GLU A 582 -30.03 13.27 11.63
N ASN A 583 -30.37 12.87 10.40
CA ASN A 583 -30.70 13.84 9.36
C ASN A 583 -32.18 14.24 9.45
N ASN A 584 -32.44 15.37 10.12
CA ASN A 584 -33.77 15.98 10.17
C ASN A 584 -33.98 17.03 9.07
N THR A 585 -33.00 17.23 8.19
CA THR A 585 -33.06 18.21 7.10
C THR A 585 -33.57 17.55 5.83
N THR A 586 -34.88 17.66 5.60
CA THR A 586 -35.48 17.34 4.29
C THR A 586 -35.43 18.58 3.41
N LEU A 587 -34.72 18.50 2.29
CA LEU A 587 -34.65 19.58 1.31
C LEU A 587 -35.95 19.64 0.49
N ASP A 588 -36.56 20.81 0.42
CA ASP A 588 -37.70 21.08 -0.45
C ASP A 588 -37.15 21.49 -1.83
N LEU A 589 -37.01 20.50 -2.72
CA LEU A 589 -36.45 20.69 -4.06
C LEU A 589 -37.56 20.68 -5.12
N TRP A 590 -37.38 21.50 -6.15
CA TRP A 590 -38.23 21.45 -7.33
C TRP A 590 -38.07 20.10 -8.02
N ASN A 591 -39.20 19.49 -8.43
CA ASN A 591 -39.15 18.25 -9.19
C ASN A 591 -38.38 18.43 -10.51
N SER A 592 -37.75 17.36 -10.99
CA SER A 592 -36.85 17.40 -12.15
C SER A 592 -37.52 17.94 -13.42
N ASP A 593 -38.80 17.60 -13.67
CA ASP A 593 -39.53 18.08 -14.85
C ASP A 593 -39.73 19.61 -14.81
N THR A 594 -40.06 20.17 -13.64
CA THR A 594 -40.25 21.61 -13.43
C THR A 594 -38.92 22.36 -13.53
N ALA A 595 -37.86 21.81 -12.94
CA ALA A 595 -36.53 22.39 -12.97
C ALA A 595 -35.92 22.39 -14.38
N ALA A 596 -36.08 21.30 -15.14
CA ALA A 596 -35.65 21.21 -16.53
C ALA A 596 -36.41 22.20 -17.44
N ALA A 597 -37.74 22.31 -17.28
CA ALA A 597 -38.54 23.28 -18.02
C ALA A 597 -38.14 24.73 -17.71
N TYR A 598 -37.78 25.02 -16.46
CA TYR A 598 -37.28 26.34 -16.06
C TYR A 598 -35.87 26.62 -16.60
N THR A 599 -35.00 25.61 -16.66
CA THR A 599 -33.68 25.73 -17.29
C THR A 599 -33.81 26.06 -18.78
N ALA A 600 -34.69 25.34 -19.50
CA ALA A 600 -34.99 25.63 -20.91
C ALA A 600 -35.54 27.06 -21.09
N TYR A 601 -36.40 27.53 -20.18
CA TYR A 601 -36.86 28.92 -20.15
C TYR A 601 -35.69 29.91 -20.01
N GLN A 602 -34.75 29.65 -19.11
CA GLN A 602 -33.58 30.52 -18.91
C GLN A 602 -32.66 30.55 -20.13
N GLU A 603 -32.41 29.40 -20.75
CA GLU A 603 -31.58 29.29 -21.95
C GLU A 603 -32.20 30.03 -23.13
N GLU A 604 -33.49 29.80 -23.41
CA GLU A 604 -34.20 30.49 -24.50
C GLU A 604 -34.29 32.00 -24.24
N ARG A 605 -34.58 32.40 -22.99
CA ARG A 605 -34.55 33.81 -22.58
C ARG A 605 -33.20 34.44 -22.85
N ASN A 606 -32.12 33.81 -22.41
CA ASN A 606 -30.78 34.38 -22.52
C ASN A 606 -30.29 34.41 -23.98
N ALA A 607 -30.73 33.45 -24.81
CA ALA A 607 -30.44 33.43 -26.25
C ALA A 607 -31.18 34.54 -27.01
N MET A 608 -32.46 34.76 -26.70
CA MET A 608 -33.30 35.76 -27.38
C MET A 608 -33.14 37.17 -26.82
N PHE A 609 -32.89 37.29 -25.51
CA PHE A 609 -32.86 38.55 -24.77
C PHE A 609 -31.65 38.59 -23.81
N PRO A 610 -30.40 38.56 -24.30
CA PRO A 610 -29.20 38.48 -23.45
C PRO A 610 -29.11 39.61 -22.40
N ASN A 611 -29.62 40.79 -22.71
CA ASN A 611 -29.58 41.98 -21.84
C ASN A 611 -30.88 42.21 -21.05
N TRP A 612 -31.81 41.25 -21.01
CA TRP A 612 -33.15 41.44 -20.42
C TRP A 612 -33.11 41.99 -19.00
N TYR A 613 -32.15 41.53 -18.18
CA TYR A 613 -32.05 41.89 -16.77
C TYR A 613 -31.62 43.36 -16.60
N ALA A 614 -30.51 43.76 -17.23
CA ALA A 614 -29.99 45.12 -17.15
C ALA A 614 -31.00 46.15 -17.68
N VAL A 615 -31.61 45.88 -18.84
CA VAL A 615 -32.61 46.78 -19.44
C VAL A 615 -33.86 46.88 -18.56
N GLN A 616 -34.29 45.78 -17.95
CA GLN A 616 -35.43 45.76 -17.04
C GLN A 616 -35.14 46.49 -15.71
N GLN A 617 -33.97 46.28 -15.12
CA GLN A 617 -33.57 46.97 -13.89
C GLN A 617 -33.50 48.48 -14.10
N ASN A 618 -32.86 48.94 -15.17
CA ASN A 618 -32.81 50.35 -15.54
C ASN A 618 -34.21 50.94 -15.74
N TYR A 619 -35.14 50.20 -16.37
CA TYR A 619 -36.53 50.62 -16.47
C TYR A 619 -37.22 50.80 -15.10
N TYR A 620 -37.03 49.88 -14.16
CA TYR A 620 -37.66 49.96 -12.84
C TYR A 620 -36.99 51.00 -11.93
N ASN A 621 -35.69 51.26 -12.10
CA ASN A 621 -34.95 52.31 -11.39
C ASN A 621 -35.35 53.73 -11.84
N LEU A 622 -35.89 53.88 -13.06
CA LEU A 622 -36.34 55.18 -13.56
C LEU A 622 -37.63 55.68 -12.89
N PRO A 623 -37.76 57.00 -12.66
CA PRO A 623 -39.01 57.64 -12.27
C PRO A 623 -40.15 57.32 -13.25
N LYS A 624 -41.37 57.10 -12.73
CA LYS A 624 -42.54 56.66 -13.54
C LYS A 624 -42.81 57.51 -14.78
N ASN A 625 -42.54 58.81 -14.74
CA ASN A 625 -42.72 59.73 -15.87
C ASN A 625 -41.66 59.60 -16.98
N LYS A 626 -40.48 59.01 -16.69
CA LYS A 626 -39.41 58.77 -17.66
C LYS A 626 -39.48 57.38 -18.30
N ARG A 627 -40.14 56.42 -17.64
CA ARG A 627 -40.32 55.03 -18.11
C ARG A 627 -40.93 54.89 -19.50
N GLY A 628 -41.88 55.75 -19.86
CA GLY A 628 -42.53 55.72 -21.18
C GLY A 628 -41.60 56.15 -22.33
N ALA A 629 -40.62 57.01 -22.07
CA ALA A 629 -39.59 57.36 -23.05
C ALA A 629 -38.54 56.24 -23.17
N TYR A 630 -38.17 55.63 -22.04
CA TYR A 630 -37.22 54.52 -21.99
C TYR A 630 -37.72 53.28 -22.76
N LEU A 631 -39.01 52.94 -22.66
CA LEU A 631 -39.60 51.84 -23.45
C LEU A 631 -39.61 52.10 -24.96
N LYS A 632 -39.61 53.38 -25.38
CA LYS A 632 -39.52 53.71 -26.82
C LYS A 632 -38.10 53.56 -27.35
N SER A 633 -37.08 53.79 -26.51
CA SER A 633 -35.68 53.62 -26.89
C SER A 633 -35.17 52.18 -26.70
N HIS A 634 -35.87 51.36 -25.92
CA HIS A 634 -35.55 49.95 -25.65
C HIS A 634 -36.75 49.03 -25.97
N PRO A 635 -37.15 48.91 -27.26
CA PRO A 635 -38.29 48.10 -27.66
C PRO A 635 -38.15 46.61 -27.27
N GLU A 636 -36.92 46.10 -27.17
CA GLU A 636 -36.57 44.75 -26.77
C GLU A 636 -37.13 44.38 -25.38
N LEU A 637 -37.31 45.34 -24.48
CA LEU A 637 -37.91 45.10 -23.17
C LEU A 637 -39.40 44.75 -23.26
N SER A 638 -40.12 45.42 -24.18
CA SER A 638 -41.54 45.14 -24.43
C SER A 638 -41.72 43.81 -25.15
N GLU A 639 -40.79 43.45 -26.04
CA GLU A 639 -40.73 42.15 -26.71
C GLU A 639 -40.48 41.04 -25.69
N TYR A 640 -39.50 41.21 -24.80
CA TYR A 640 -39.22 40.30 -23.70
C TYR A 640 -40.45 40.06 -22.81
N TRP A 641 -41.16 41.11 -22.38
CA TRP A 641 -42.36 40.95 -21.55
C TRP A 641 -43.52 40.26 -22.27
N THR A 642 -43.59 40.39 -23.59
CA THR A 642 -44.61 39.72 -24.41
C THR A 642 -44.26 38.25 -24.56
N TRP A 643 -43.04 37.95 -25.00
CA TRP A 643 -42.51 36.59 -25.07
C TRP A 643 -42.62 35.86 -23.73
N LYS A 644 -42.21 36.50 -22.63
CA LYS A 644 -42.29 35.91 -21.28
C LYS A 644 -43.72 35.51 -20.91
N ARG A 645 -44.72 36.36 -21.20
CA ARG A 645 -46.12 36.05 -20.92
C ARG A 645 -46.62 34.89 -21.76
N GLU A 646 -46.28 34.85 -23.04
CA GLU A 646 -46.68 33.77 -23.95
C GLU A 646 -46.01 32.44 -23.58
N TYR A 647 -44.71 32.48 -23.27
CA TYR A 647 -43.95 31.31 -22.82
C TYR A 647 -44.55 30.72 -21.55
N ILE A 648 -44.86 31.55 -20.55
CA ILE A 648 -45.47 31.13 -19.28
C ILE A 648 -46.88 30.57 -19.49
N ALA A 649 -47.65 31.12 -20.44
CA ALA A 649 -48.98 30.61 -20.77
C ALA A 649 -48.91 29.21 -21.42
N ASN A 650 -47.90 28.96 -22.24
CA ASN A 650 -47.68 27.68 -22.91
C ASN A 650 -46.96 26.65 -22.02
N ASN A 651 -46.23 27.11 -21.00
CA ASN A 651 -45.50 26.27 -20.05
C ASN A 651 -45.96 26.56 -18.62
N PRO A 652 -47.17 26.15 -18.22
CA PRO A 652 -47.69 26.45 -16.88
C PRO A 652 -46.88 25.81 -15.75
N VAL A 653 -46.07 24.79 -16.04
CA VAL A 653 -45.24 24.08 -15.07
C VAL A 653 -44.19 24.98 -14.40
N ILE A 654 -43.70 26.03 -15.06
CA ILE A 654 -42.68 26.94 -14.49
C ILE A 654 -43.27 28.10 -13.67
N GLN A 655 -44.60 28.24 -13.65
CA GLN A 655 -45.26 29.33 -12.91
C GLN A 655 -44.95 29.35 -11.41
N PRO A 656 -44.93 28.21 -10.69
CA PRO A 656 -44.60 28.18 -9.27
C PRO A 656 -43.20 28.73 -8.97
N ILE A 657 -42.19 28.35 -9.77
CA ILE A 657 -40.80 28.84 -9.62
C ILE A 657 -40.74 30.36 -9.84
N LEU A 658 -41.41 30.85 -10.89
CA LEU A 658 -41.42 32.29 -11.17
C LEU A 658 -42.17 33.08 -10.09
N ALA A 659 -43.18 32.48 -9.47
CA ALA A 659 -43.93 33.07 -8.37
C ALA A 659 -43.10 33.15 -7.09
N SER A 660 -42.37 32.08 -6.72
CA SER A 660 -41.49 32.08 -5.54
C SER A 660 -40.39 33.13 -5.66
N GLN A 661 -39.71 33.20 -6.81
CA GLN A 661 -38.68 34.21 -7.07
C GLN A 661 -39.21 35.66 -7.06
N SER A 662 -40.47 35.87 -7.42
CA SER A 662 -41.08 37.21 -7.39
C SER A 662 -41.48 37.68 -5.99
N ALA A 663 -41.63 36.74 -5.04
CA ALA A 663 -41.91 37.01 -3.62
C ALA A 663 -40.64 37.30 -2.80
N GLU A 664 -39.50 36.82 -3.28
CA GLU A 664 -38.19 36.86 -2.64
C GLU A 664 -37.25 37.78 -3.44
N ASN A 665 -37.57 39.08 -3.51
CA ASN A 665 -36.65 40.06 -4.09
C ASN A 665 -35.53 40.40 -3.09
N ASP A 666 -34.61 39.46 -2.90
CA ASP A 666 -33.22 39.63 -2.45
C ASP A 666 -32.55 38.26 -2.64
N ILE A 667 -31.73 38.05 -3.69
CA ILE A 667 -30.27 37.73 -3.69
C ILE A 667 -29.96 37.02 -5.05
N PRO A 668 -28.74 36.97 -5.64
CA PRO A 668 -27.47 37.70 -5.43
C PRO A 668 -27.01 38.55 -6.65
N SER A 669 -26.02 39.37 -6.35
CA SER A 669 -25.36 40.44 -7.12
C SER A 669 -24.42 40.03 -8.27
N THR A 670 -24.57 38.87 -8.92
CA THR A 670 -23.58 38.38 -9.91
C THR A 670 -23.88 38.70 -11.38
N GLN A 671 -24.91 39.50 -11.66
CA GLN A 671 -25.11 40.13 -12.98
C GLN A 671 -25.24 41.65 -12.84
N LYS A 672 -24.18 42.29 -12.32
CA LYS A 672 -24.03 43.75 -12.33
C LYS A 672 -23.75 44.21 -13.76
N GLY A 673 -24.76 44.70 -14.47
CA GLY A 673 -24.55 45.48 -15.70
C GLY A 673 -23.85 46.83 -15.41
N GLY A 674 -24.20 47.47 -14.29
CA GLY A 674 -23.75 48.83 -13.97
C GLY A 674 -22.67 48.91 -12.89
N LEU A 675 -21.75 49.87 -13.03
CA LEU A 675 -20.82 50.26 -11.98
C LEU A 675 -21.58 51.02 -10.87
N THR A 676 -21.41 50.57 -9.63
CA THR A 676 -21.87 51.27 -8.43
C THR A 676 -21.10 52.58 -8.24
N GLN A 677 -21.64 53.53 -7.46
CA GLN A 677 -20.91 54.75 -7.11
C GLN A 677 -19.60 54.48 -6.37
N GLU A 678 -19.49 53.37 -5.64
CA GLU A 678 -18.25 52.94 -4.99
C GLU A 678 -17.21 52.44 -6.00
N GLU A 679 -17.62 51.66 -7.02
CA GLU A 679 -16.72 51.21 -8.09
C GLU A 679 -16.23 52.37 -8.98
N LEU A 680 -17.08 53.39 -9.19
CA LEU A 680 -16.66 54.64 -9.85
C LEU A 680 -15.66 55.44 -9.00
N ALA A 681 -15.79 55.40 -7.67
CA ALA A 681 -14.89 56.11 -6.75
C ALA A 681 -13.50 55.44 -6.61
N GLN A 682 -13.40 54.15 -6.92
CA GLN A 682 -12.13 53.40 -6.90
C GLN A 682 -11.33 53.51 -8.22
N MET A 683 -11.87 54.23 -9.22
CA MET A 683 -11.19 54.43 -10.49
C MET A 683 -9.88 55.22 -10.29
N PRO A 684 -8.79 54.86 -11.00
CA PRO A 684 -7.55 55.63 -10.95
C PRO A 684 -7.80 57.11 -11.25
N GLU A 685 -7.32 58.01 -10.38
CA GLU A 685 -7.60 59.45 -10.49
C GLU A 685 -7.17 60.04 -11.84
N GLU A 686 -6.16 59.47 -12.50
CA GLU A 686 -5.65 59.91 -13.80
C GLU A 686 -6.52 59.49 -14.99
N LEU A 687 -7.41 58.52 -14.78
CA LEU A 687 -8.26 57.95 -15.82
C LEU A 687 -9.52 58.79 -16.04
N TYR A 688 -10.07 59.37 -14.98
CA TYR A 688 -11.29 60.18 -15.03
C TYR A 688 -11.19 61.37 -16.02
N PRO A 689 -10.12 62.20 -16.02
CA PRO A 689 -9.98 63.31 -16.97
C PRO A 689 -9.84 62.83 -18.43
N GLN A 690 -9.21 61.68 -18.65
CA GLN A 690 -9.03 61.09 -19.99
C GLN A 690 -10.36 60.59 -20.55
N LEU A 691 -11.14 59.88 -19.73
CA LEU A 691 -12.49 59.43 -20.10
C LEU A 691 -13.43 60.61 -20.35
N MET A 692 -13.39 61.64 -19.48
CA MET A 692 -14.18 62.85 -19.70
C MET A 692 -13.79 63.59 -20.98
N SER A 693 -12.50 63.66 -21.30
CA SER A 693 -12.02 64.26 -22.56
C SER A 693 -12.44 63.44 -23.78
N TYR A 694 -12.37 62.10 -23.71
CA TYR A 694 -12.86 61.21 -24.75
C TYR A 694 -14.36 61.40 -25.02
N PHE A 695 -15.19 61.37 -23.97
CA PHE A 695 -16.64 61.47 -24.13
C PHE A 695 -17.15 62.87 -24.48
N MET A 696 -16.49 63.94 -24.03
CA MET A 696 -16.94 65.31 -24.27
C MET A 696 -16.24 66.00 -25.45
N LEU A 697 -14.99 65.67 -25.73
CA LEU A 697 -14.15 66.36 -26.72
C LEU A 697 -13.70 65.45 -27.87
N GLY A 698 -14.00 64.15 -27.82
CA GLY A 698 -13.66 63.19 -28.88
C GLY A 698 -12.15 62.93 -29.01
N THR A 699 -11.38 63.12 -27.93
CA THR A 699 -9.93 62.86 -27.91
C THR A 699 -9.65 61.38 -27.71
N ASP A 700 -8.73 60.79 -28.48
CA ASP A 700 -8.40 59.36 -28.38
C ASP A 700 -7.98 58.93 -26.97
N LEU A 701 -8.52 57.79 -26.52
CA LEU A 701 -8.12 57.14 -25.27
C LEU A 701 -6.76 56.44 -25.44
N GLY A 702 -5.90 56.58 -24.42
CA GLY A 702 -4.64 55.85 -24.37
C GLY A 702 -4.86 54.33 -24.22
N PRO A 703 -3.89 53.49 -24.63
CA PRO A 703 -4.02 52.02 -24.55
C PRO A 703 -4.35 51.50 -23.15
N GLY A 704 -3.75 52.10 -22.10
CA GLY A 704 -4.03 51.70 -20.71
C GLY A 704 -5.47 52.00 -20.27
N ALA A 705 -6.10 53.04 -20.82
CA ALA A 705 -7.49 53.35 -20.54
C ALA A 705 -8.44 52.34 -21.20
N TRP A 706 -8.13 51.94 -22.44
CA TRP A 706 -8.85 50.86 -23.12
C TRP A 706 -8.71 49.52 -22.40
N THR A 707 -7.51 49.18 -21.93
CA THR A 707 -7.30 47.95 -21.15
C THR A 707 -8.11 47.96 -19.85
N TYR A 708 -8.19 49.10 -19.17
CA TYR A 708 -8.98 49.23 -17.94
C TYR A 708 -10.49 49.12 -18.20
N LEU A 709 -11.00 49.76 -19.27
CA LEU A 709 -12.41 49.62 -19.68
C LEU A 709 -12.75 48.18 -20.06
N TYR A 710 -11.85 47.51 -20.77
CA TYR A 710 -12.00 46.10 -21.12
C TYR A 710 -12.02 45.21 -19.88
N TYR A 711 -11.13 45.44 -18.92
CA TYR A 711 -11.10 44.74 -17.63
C TYR A 711 -12.41 44.90 -16.84
N LEU A 712 -12.94 46.13 -16.77
CA LEU A 712 -14.22 46.38 -16.12
C LEU A 712 -15.39 45.69 -16.83
N TRP A 713 -15.38 45.71 -18.16
CA TRP A 713 -16.39 45.04 -18.98
C TRP A 713 -16.36 43.51 -18.83
N GLU A 714 -15.17 42.92 -18.79
CA GLU A 714 -14.98 41.49 -18.56
C GLU A 714 -15.43 41.07 -17.15
N ASN A 715 -15.06 41.85 -16.12
CA ASN A 715 -15.49 41.62 -14.74
C ASN A 715 -17.00 41.82 -14.54
N ALA A 716 -17.64 42.68 -15.34
CA ALA A 716 -19.10 42.87 -15.34
C ALA A 716 -19.85 41.74 -16.08
N GLY A 717 -19.13 40.75 -16.64
CA GLY A 717 -19.72 39.63 -17.38
C GLY A 717 -20.02 39.96 -18.84
N GLN A 718 -19.24 40.86 -19.45
CA GLN A 718 -19.35 41.29 -20.86
C GLN A 718 -20.76 41.79 -21.26
N PRO A 719 -21.37 42.70 -20.50
CA PRO A 719 -22.68 43.27 -20.81
C PRO A 719 -22.69 43.90 -22.21
N TYR A 720 -23.83 43.86 -22.91
CA TYR A 720 -24.00 44.30 -24.31
C TYR A 720 -23.22 43.50 -25.37
N GLY A 721 -22.33 42.56 -25.02
CA GLY A 721 -21.61 41.71 -25.97
C GLY A 721 -20.55 42.43 -26.82
N ASP A 722 -20.55 43.76 -26.85
CA ASP A 722 -19.52 44.61 -27.42
C ASP A 722 -19.09 45.68 -26.40
N LEU A 723 -17.77 45.87 -26.27
CA LEU A 723 -17.19 46.83 -25.33
C LEU A 723 -17.66 48.26 -25.63
N ASN A 724 -17.77 48.66 -26.90
CA ASN A 724 -18.19 50.03 -27.24
C ASN A 724 -19.66 50.25 -26.93
N ASP A 725 -20.50 49.22 -27.15
CA ASP A 725 -21.92 49.29 -26.80
C ASP A 725 -22.11 49.39 -25.29
N TRP A 726 -21.35 48.67 -24.48
CA TRP A 726 -21.35 48.86 -23.02
C TRP A 726 -20.84 50.23 -22.61
N ILE A 727 -19.77 50.71 -23.25
CA ILE A 727 -19.21 52.02 -22.99
C ILE A 727 -20.24 53.12 -23.22
N GLU A 728 -20.93 53.10 -24.37
CA GLU A 728 -21.87 54.16 -24.74
C GLU A 728 -23.20 54.07 -23.98
N ASN A 729 -23.69 52.86 -23.70
CA ASN A 729 -25.03 52.68 -23.14
C ASN A 729 -25.08 52.54 -21.62
N GLU A 730 -23.96 52.21 -20.96
CA GLU A 730 -23.95 51.98 -19.50
C GLU A 730 -22.79 52.69 -18.78
N PHE A 731 -21.55 52.56 -19.25
CA PHE A 731 -20.40 53.18 -18.59
C PHE A 731 -20.45 54.71 -18.64
N LYS A 732 -20.65 55.28 -19.84
CA LYS A 732 -20.68 56.72 -20.09
C LYS A 732 -21.84 57.42 -19.37
N PRO A 733 -23.09 56.91 -19.38
CA PRO A 733 -24.17 57.47 -18.56
C PRO A 733 -23.87 57.44 -17.05
N SER A 734 -23.25 56.37 -16.56
CA SER A 734 -22.89 56.22 -15.14
C SER A 734 -21.79 57.20 -14.71
N LEU A 735 -20.80 57.44 -15.59
CA LEU A 735 -19.70 58.38 -15.36
C LEU A 735 -20.14 59.85 -15.42
N MET A 736 -21.05 60.18 -16.33
CA MET A 736 -21.48 61.58 -16.56
C MET A 736 -22.60 62.03 -15.61
N GLY A 737 -23.10 61.15 -14.73
CA GLY A 737 -24.10 61.47 -13.73
C GLY A 737 -25.43 61.93 -14.33
N ASN A 738 -26.31 60.98 -14.65
CA ASN A 738 -27.72 61.24 -14.99
C ASN A 738 -28.68 60.83 -13.86
#